data_AF-A0A353Z804-F1
#
_entry.id   AF-A0A353Z804-F1
#
_cell.length_a   1.000
_cell.length_b   1.000
_cell.length_c   1.000
_cell.angle_alpha   90.00
_cell.angle_beta   90.00
_cell.angle_gamma   90.00
#
_symmetry.space_group_name_H-M   'P 1'
#
loop_
_entity.id
_entity.type
_entity.pdbx_description
1 polymer ?
#
loop_
_entity_poly.entity_id
_entity_poly.type
_entity_poly.pdbx_seq_one_letter_code
_entity_poly.pdbx_strand_id
1 'polypeptide(L)'
;MSGPPPGRLRLWLMAALAVCGPTSSGWAADVDEVFFERRVRPLLVERCHKCHAGEKARGGLRLDSRERMLKGGETGPDVVAGKPFESLLLQAVEQTGGLKMPPDGRLKDAEVAALRDWIAAGAPWPGTAVGATAPPAGATPAEPRIPLLAPDSEELVGSLQLWLRADSLTLGDGEPVSVWPDQSLHGRDVSATRGIRAGGVGGPGKFVAQSSLMGRPAVRFETTTGMASSPGNAIPVEGDSAHSLVLVMSLQRHEAGSSHDCVLCVGDPAHGGDPGRPLSALIEIDRTQDHSLDYAGGFGHDVFPGRGSFAPFYGKSIVLTIIKRPGPTVQTTRLFVNGQPLTNPSGGLDGRDEMPDLRHRRDVGVFLGKALGFCGPIQGDLGEVLIYNTALTESQRQGLERHLAEKYAFLWEGMTDLAQRAEFTEEERSFWAYQPVNEPQLPLVNNEAWVQTPVDRFVLRSLEDRGLVPFPKVDRRTLLRRVTLDLTGLPPTVEEMDAFLNDHSPQAYERVVERLLQSPEYGERWARHWLDLVRFAESTANDANAVMRYAWRYRNYVIDAFNADLPYDQFLTEQLAGDLMPDAVSPAERARRIIATGYLMVGPKALAETDKEQSRLDIVDDQIDVTGRAMLGLTLACARCHDHKFDAVRTTDYYAMAGVFRSTEPFMDENRNATMWWEFDVPQGEGQPSVTVMAPREAVPRNLRVHLRGNRFTLGPVVRRGMLEVVTQSGTDTAAGIDPQQVSSGRLELARWIAHPANPLTSRVMVNRIWQHHFDRGLVATSDNFGTRGERPTHPELLDWLARQFVQSGWSVKQMHRLIVHSAAYQQQSVSDRNTPSGDPEGRWLAGHRRRRMSVEEIRDSLLAVSGRLDRRAGTNESGEYLIEKAEGIGAKIRPNRVGADDPFYTSFLKRTIYLPVVRNMLPDVLALFDAADPNGVTAVRNETTVAPQSLFLMNNPLVRDSALELARRLTARQTADGGGLTDDQLVVEAHRQVLGRIATEAELTEARDFLAMAQTISADPSANVTARRLSAWQSYCQALLCSNEFLYVE
;
A
#
# COMPACT_ATOMS: atom_id res chain seq x y z
N MET A 1 58.49 37.79 -31.06
CA MET A 1 59.46 38.92 -31.11
C MET A 1 58.70 40.20 -30.79
N SER A 2 59.32 41.09 -29.99
CA SER A 2 59.09 42.55 -29.90
C SER A 2 57.66 43.13 -30.02
N GLY A 3 57.17 43.77 -28.95
CA GLY A 3 56.52 45.10 -29.09
C GLY A 3 57.59 46.20 -29.23
N PRO A 4 57.29 47.52 -29.07
CA PRO A 4 56.03 48.17 -28.63
C PRO A 4 55.68 49.42 -29.54
N PRO A 5 55.38 50.67 -29.06
CA PRO A 5 54.08 51.18 -28.59
C PRO A 5 53.47 52.39 -29.43
N PRO A 6 53.08 53.60 -28.93
CA PRO A 6 51.72 54.14 -29.19
C PRO A 6 51.65 55.60 -29.75
N GLY A 7 50.46 56.15 -30.01
CA GLY A 7 50.31 57.58 -30.34
C GLY A 7 48.88 58.13 -30.49
N ARG A 8 48.43 58.95 -29.54
CA ARG A 8 47.12 59.65 -29.48
C ARG A 8 47.03 60.82 -30.49
N LEU A 9 45.83 61.15 -31.02
CA LEU A 9 45.04 62.34 -30.60
C LEU A 9 43.63 62.44 -31.26
N ARG A 10 42.78 63.30 -30.69
CA ARG A 10 41.39 63.68 -31.08
C ARG A 10 41.44 64.90 -32.08
N LEU A 11 40.40 65.51 -32.66
CA LEU A 11 38.94 65.61 -32.37
C LEU A 11 38.14 66.22 -33.59
N TRP A 12 37.04 65.57 -34.04
CA TRP A 12 35.68 66.06 -34.43
C TRP A 12 35.37 67.21 -35.45
N LEU A 13 34.38 66.95 -36.35
CA LEU A 13 32.97 67.47 -36.40
C LEU A 13 32.26 66.83 -37.63
N MET A 14 31.14 66.08 -37.53
CA MET A 14 29.70 66.51 -37.51
C MET A 14 29.29 67.40 -38.70
N ALA A 15 28.21 67.18 -39.45
CA ALA A 15 27.21 66.09 -39.58
C ALA A 15 26.49 66.28 -40.97
N ALA A 16 25.41 65.63 -41.42
CA ALA A 16 24.44 64.66 -40.86
C ALA A 16 23.75 63.89 -42.03
N LEU A 17 22.71 63.08 -41.73
CA LEU A 17 21.78 62.38 -42.65
C LEU A 17 22.39 61.20 -43.46
N ALA A 18 21.69 60.09 -43.75
CA ALA A 18 20.44 59.53 -43.19
C ALA A 18 20.35 58.00 -43.45
N VAL A 19 19.30 57.35 -42.92
CA VAL A 19 18.89 55.92 -43.08
C VAL A 19 19.93 54.86 -42.66
N CYS A 20 19.84 54.44 -41.40
CA CYS A 20 20.06 53.06 -40.95
C CYS A 20 19.43 52.89 -39.55
N GLY A 21 18.76 51.76 -39.28
CA GLY A 21 18.14 51.50 -37.96
C GLY A 21 19.16 50.94 -36.95
N PRO A 22 19.04 51.25 -35.64
CA PRO A 22 19.94 50.71 -34.63
C PRO A 22 19.39 49.44 -33.96
N THR A 23 20.20 48.39 -33.95
CA THR A 23 20.06 47.25 -33.03
C THR A 23 20.50 47.65 -31.62
N SER A 24 19.66 47.42 -30.60
CA SER A 24 20.00 47.67 -29.20
C SER A 24 19.98 46.38 -28.36
N SER A 25 21.06 45.60 -28.44
CA SER A 25 21.26 44.38 -27.62
C SER A 25 22.53 44.40 -26.75
N GLY A 26 23.38 45.42 -26.87
CA GLY A 26 24.67 45.48 -26.18
C GLY A 26 24.66 46.03 -24.74
N TRP A 27 23.63 46.76 -24.31
CA TRP A 27 23.66 47.50 -23.04
C TRP A 27 23.18 46.70 -21.80
N ALA A 28 22.42 45.62 -21.96
CA ALA A 28 21.92 44.84 -20.82
C ALA A 28 23.02 43.97 -20.17
N ALA A 29 23.78 43.24 -20.99
CA ALA A 29 24.83 42.34 -20.52
C ALA A 29 25.94 43.07 -19.73
N ASP A 30 26.33 44.29 -20.14
CA ASP A 30 27.32 45.13 -19.44
C ASP A 30 26.86 45.51 -18.02
N VAL A 31 25.56 45.72 -17.79
CA VAL A 31 25.03 46.10 -16.47
C VAL A 31 25.05 44.90 -15.51
N ASP A 32 24.68 43.72 -16.01
CA ASP A 32 24.61 42.48 -15.25
C ASP A 32 26.00 41.94 -14.86
N GLU A 33 26.98 41.98 -15.76
CA GLU A 33 28.37 41.63 -15.43
C GLU A 33 28.97 42.61 -14.40
N VAL A 34 28.69 43.92 -14.52
CA VAL A 34 29.12 44.93 -13.54
C VAL A 34 28.43 44.75 -12.18
N PHE A 35 27.16 44.34 -12.14
CA PHE A 35 26.47 44.01 -10.90
C PHE A 35 27.12 42.81 -10.21
N PHE A 36 27.36 41.72 -10.97
CA PHE A 36 28.01 40.54 -10.44
C PHE A 36 29.41 40.84 -9.87
N GLU A 37 30.28 41.52 -10.63
CA GLU A 37 31.64 41.85 -10.21
C GLU A 37 31.69 42.78 -8.98
N ARG A 38 30.71 43.68 -8.82
CA ARG A 38 30.69 44.64 -7.70
C ARG A 38 29.93 44.18 -6.46
N ARG A 39 28.93 43.30 -6.61
CA ARG A 39 28.00 42.95 -5.52
C ARG A 39 28.01 41.48 -5.13
N VAL A 40 28.32 40.58 -6.08
CA VAL A 40 28.16 39.13 -5.89
C VAL A 40 29.51 38.42 -5.78
N ARG A 41 30.45 38.67 -6.70
CA ARG A 41 31.79 38.04 -6.64
C ARG A 41 32.51 38.34 -5.31
N PRO A 42 32.53 39.59 -4.78
CA PRO A 42 33.17 39.85 -3.49
C PRO A 42 32.53 39.07 -2.34
N LEU A 43 31.19 38.94 -2.35
CA LEU A 43 30.43 38.22 -1.34
C LEU A 43 30.74 36.72 -1.36
N LEU A 44 30.74 36.09 -2.54
CA LEU A 44 31.10 34.67 -2.70
C LEU A 44 32.54 34.41 -2.25
N VAL A 45 33.48 35.30 -2.60
CA VAL A 45 34.89 35.19 -2.19
C VAL A 45 35.06 35.34 -0.68
N GLU A 46 34.46 36.37 -0.07
CA GLU A 46 34.63 36.67 1.37
C GLU A 46 33.89 35.66 2.28
N ARG A 47 32.69 35.21 1.90
CA ARG A 47 31.81 34.42 2.76
C ARG A 47 31.77 32.93 2.45
N CYS A 48 32.01 32.53 1.20
CA CYS A 48 31.67 31.19 0.72
C CYS A 48 32.88 30.37 0.25
N HIS A 49 33.84 31.00 -0.44
CA HIS A 49 34.98 30.31 -1.08
C HIS A 49 35.90 29.58 -0.10
N LYS A 50 36.03 30.04 1.15
CA LYS A 50 36.78 29.37 2.24
C LYS A 50 36.40 27.89 2.42
N CYS A 51 35.15 27.51 2.14
CA CYS A 51 34.65 26.14 2.26
C CYS A 51 34.21 25.51 0.93
N HIS A 52 33.95 26.33 -0.10
CA HIS A 52 33.31 25.92 -1.36
C HIS A 52 34.06 26.38 -2.63
N ALA A 53 35.36 26.63 -2.56
CA ALA A 53 36.23 26.82 -3.73
C ALA A 53 37.38 25.80 -3.74
N GLY A 54 37.98 25.56 -4.91
CA GLY A 54 39.11 24.63 -5.05
C GLY A 54 38.75 23.15 -4.90
N GLU A 55 39.75 22.26 -4.98
CA GLU A 55 39.51 20.80 -5.13
C GLU A 55 39.00 20.09 -3.87
N LYS A 56 39.06 20.74 -2.70
CA LYS A 56 38.64 20.17 -1.39
C LYS A 56 37.33 20.79 -0.86
N ALA A 57 36.47 21.25 -1.77
CA ALA A 57 35.20 21.87 -1.42
C ALA A 57 34.23 20.89 -0.75
N ARG A 58 33.50 21.34 0.29
CA ARG A 58 32.62 20.49 1.12
C ARG A 58 31.30 20.15 0.41
N GLY A 59 30.82 18.92 0.58
CA GLY A 59 29.54 18.44 0.02
C GLY A 59 29.49 18.40 -1.51
N GLY A 60 30.65 18.33 -2.18
CA GLY A 60 30.79 18.44 -3.63
C GLY A 60 30.50 19.84 -4.22
N LEU A 61 30.04 20.80 -3.40
CA LEU A 61 29.54 22.10 -3.84
C LEU A 61 30.66 23.09 -4.13
N ARG A 62 30.67 23.66 -5.34
CA ARG A 62 31.68 24.62 -5.84
C ARG A 62 31.03 25.93 -6.26
N LEU A 63 31.40 27.03 -5.59
CA LEU A 63 30.84 28.38 -5.73
C LEU A 63 31.78 29.36 -6.44
N ASP A 64 32.82 28.85 -7.11
CA ASP A 64 33.83 29.59 -7.87
C ASP A 64 33.64 29.51 -9.40
N SER A 65 32.58 28.85 -9.86
CA SER A 65 32.17 28.78 -11.27
C SER A 65 30.65 28.68 -11.40
N ARG A 66 30.05 29.49 -12.28
CA ARG A 66 28.61 29.43 -12.61
C ARG A 66 28.15 28.03 -12.99
N GLU A 67 28.89 27.35 -13.87
CA GLU A 67 28.56 25.97 -14.30
C GLU A 67 28.48 25.01 -13.11
N ARG A 68 29.40 25.16 -12.15
CA ARG A 68 29.43 24.33 -10.95
C ARG A 68 28.33 24.68 -9.95
N MET A 69 27.90 25.93 -9.87
CA MET A 69 26.75 26.35 -9.06
C MET A 69 25.43 25.85 -9.66
N LEU A 70 25.28 25.90 -11.00
CA LEU A 70 24.12 25.35 -11.71
C LEU A 70 24.05 23.82 -11.62
N LYS A 71 25.20 23.14 -11.62
CA LYS A 71 25.27 21.69 -11.38
C LYS A 71 25.01 21.33 -9.91
N GLY A 72 25.51 22.17 -9.00
CA GLY A 72 25.38 22.01 -7.55
C GLY A 72 26.29 20.93 -6.94
N GLY A 73 25.98 20.59 -5.69
CA GLY A 73 26.69 19.56 -4.90
C GLY A 73 25.90 18.26 -4.80
N GLU A 74 26.21 17.46 -3.76
CA GLU A 74 25.53 16.18 -3.47
C GLU A 74 24.02 16.33 -3.22
N THR A 75 23.58 17.53 -2.82
CA THR A 75 22.19 17.91 -2.57
C THR A 75 21.45 18.44 -3.80
N GLY A 76 22.08 18.48 -4.98
CA GLY A 76 21.54 19.04 -6.22
C GLY A 76 21.95 20.51 -6.49
N PRO A 77 21.38 21.14 -7.53
CA PRO A 77 21.70 22.50 -7.99
C PRO A 77 21.69 23.55 -6.88
N ASP A 78 22.78 24.31 -6.79
CA ASP A 78 22.92 25.38 -5.79
C ASP A 78 22.22 26.66 -6.25
N VAL A 79 22.33 26.96 -7.55
CA VAL A 79 21.63 28.07 -8.20
C VAL A 79 20.74 27.54 -9.32
N VAL A 80 19.49 27.98 -9.36
CA VAL A 80 18.55 27.79 -10.45
C VAL A 80 18.34 29.15 -11.12
N ALA A 81 18.92 29.34 -12.29
CA ALA A 81 18.90 30.62 -13.01
C ALA A 81 17.46 31.13 -13.23
N GLY A 82 17.21 32.39 -12.86
CA GLY A 82 15.90 33.04 -12.94
C GLY A 82 14.97 32.72 -11.77
N LYS A 83 15.35 31.80 -10.87
CA LYS A 83 14.47 31.27 -9.83
C LYS A 83 15.10 31.32 -8.42
N PRO A 84 15.07 32.49 -7.76
CA PRO A 84 15.68 32.65 -6.44
C PRO A 84 15.12 31.67 -5.40
N PHE A 85 13.80 31.50 -5.32
CA PHE A 85 13.17 30.65 -4.30
C PHE A 85 13.43 29.13 -4.50
N GLU A 86 13.75 28.69 -5.72
CA GLU A 86 14.14 27.29 -6.01
C GLU A 86 15.65 27.04 -5.83
N SER A 87 16.46 28.06 -5.52
CA SER A 87 17.92 27.96 -5.40
C SER A 87 18.36 27.64 -3.98
N LEU A 88 19.07 26.51 -3.79
CA LEU A 88 19.58 26.09 -2.49
C LEU A 88 20.52 27.12 -1.85
N LEU A 89 21.28 27.88 -2.65
CA LEU A 89 22.16 28.95 -2.16
C LEU A 89 21.39 29.94 -1.29
N LEU A 90 20.21 30.38 -1.74
CA LEU A 90 19.37 31.32 -0.99
C LEU A 90 18.75 30.70 0.25
N GLN A 91 18.18 29.49 0.11
CA GLN A 91 17.60 28.77 1.26
C GLN A 91 18.64 28.55 2.37
N ALA A 92 19.89 28.27 1.98
CA ALA A 92 21.01 28.10 2.90
C ALA A 92 21.45 29.40 3.57
N VAL A 93 21.53 30.54 2.87
CA VAL A 93 21.94 31.83 3.47
C VAL A 93 20.82 32.58 4.19
N GLU A 94 19.56 32.32 3.84
CA GLU A 94 18.38 32.77 4.59
C GLU A 94 18.16 31.93 5.86
N GLN A 95 18.72 30.71 5.88
CA GLN A 95 18.62 29.73 6.98
C GLN A 95 17.19 29.25 7.27
N THR A 96 16.35 29.24 6.22
CA THR A 96 14.92 28.89 6.25
C THR A 96 14.65 27.39 6.16
N GLY A 97 15.66 26.58 5.85
CA GLY A 97 15.58 25.11 5.77
C GLY A 97 16.56 24.37 6.69
N GLY A 98 16.74 23.06 6.44
CA GLY A 98 17.65 22.21 7.19
C GLY A 98 19.15 22.47 6.94
N LEU A 99 19.49 23.07 5.79
CA LEU A 99 20.83 23.54 5.47
C LEU A 99 20.96 25.02 5.89
N LYS A 100 21.98 25.34 6.70
CA LYS A 100 22.22 26.69 7.20
C LYS A 100 23.68 27.10 6.96
N MET A 101 23.86 28.18 6.22
CA MET A 101 25.17 28.73 5.85
C MET A 101 25.17 30.27 5.98
N PRO A 102 26.35 30.91 6.05
CA PRO A 102 27.61 30.35 6.55
C PRO A 102 27.47 29.84 8.00
N PRO A 103 28.26 28.84 8.43
CA PRO A 103 28.26 28.37 9.83
C PRO A 103 28.81 29.43 10.79
N ASP A 104 29.65 30.34 10.29
CA ASP A 104 30.30 31.41 11.05
C ASP A 104 29.34 32.63 11.29
N GLY A 105 28.07 32.54 10.86
CA GLY A 105 27.02 33.56 11.07
C GLY A 105 26.19 33.89 9.82
N ARG A 106 24.93 34.29 9.99
CA ARG A 106 24.00 34.66 8.89
C ARG A 106 24.50 35.91 8.14
N LEU A 107 24.30 35.94 6.82
CA LEU A 107 24.56 37.11 5.97
C LEU A 107 23.63 38.29 6.31
N LYS A 108 24.07 39.52 6.03
CA LYS A 108 23.24 40.72 6.15
C LYS A 108 22.14 40.69 5.10
N ASP A 109 20.97 41.26 5.37
CA ASP A 109 19.84 41.22 4.44
C ASP A 109 20.16 41.89 3.08
N ALA A 110 21.04 42.89 3.05
CA ALA A 110 21.54 43.51 1.81
C ALA A 110 22.52 42.63 1.00
N GLU A 111 23.17 41.65 1.64
CA GLU A 111 23.99 40.63 0.99
C GLU A 111 23.10 39.50 0.43
N VAL A 112 22.09 39.07 1.20
CA VAL A 112 21.06 38.11 0.74
C VAL A 112 20.25 38.68 -0.43
N ALA A 113 19.86 39.95 -0.37
CA ALA A 113 19.17 40.63 -1.47
C ALA A 113 20.03 40.66 -2.75
N ALA A 114 21.32 40.95 -2.65
CA ALA A 114 22.22 40.93 -3.81
C ALA A 114 22.33 39.54 -4.46
N LEU A 115 22.30 38.46 -3.68
CA LEU A 115 22.21 37.09 -4.21
C LEU A 115 20.83 36.82 -4.85
N ARG A 116 19.75 37.33 -4.25
CA ARG A 116 18.38 37.19 -4.78
C ARG A 116 18.21 37.85 -6.14
N ASP A 117 18.62 39.11 -6.25
CA ASP A 117 18.52 39.90 -7.47
C ASP A 117 19.39 39.29 -8.58
N TRP A 118 20.60 38.83 -8.24
CA TRP A 118 21.49 38.15 -9.18
C TRP A 118 20.92 36.83 -9.72
N ILE A 119 20.35 35.99 -8.85
CA ILE A 119 19.73 34.73 -9.29
C ILE A 119 18.47 35.01 -10.13
N ALA A 120 17.65 36.00 -9.75
CA ALA A 120 16.50 36.44 -10.53
C ALA A 120 16.89 36.95 -11.92
N ALA A 121 18.04 37.61 -12.06
CA ALA A 121 18.62 38.03 -13.34
C ALA A 121 19.19 36.87 -14.20
N GLY A 122 19.02 35.61 -13.79
CA GLY A 122 19.55 34.45 -14.53
C GLY A 122 20.95 34.00 -14.08
N ALA A 123 21.42 34.50 -12.92
CA ALA A 123 22.77 34.30 -12.41
C ALA A 123 23.87 34.64 -13.45
N PRO A 124 23.87 35.86 -14.04
CA PRO A 124 24.84 36.28 -15.05
C PRO A 124 26.28 36.22 -14.52
N TRP A 125 27.22 35.76 -15.34
CA TRP A 125 28.62 35.59 -14.96
C TRP A 125 29.55 36.02 -16.10
N PRO A 126 30.61 36.80 -15.82
CA PRO A 126 31.48 37.33 -16.86
C PRO A 126 32.10 36.27 -17.77
N GLY A 127 31.93 36.46 -19.08
CA GLY A 127 32.49 35.59 -20.11
C GLY A 127 31.66 34.35 -20.48
N THR A 128 30.47 34.13 -19.89
CA THR A 128 29.52 33.14 -20.44
C THR A 128 28.65 33.77 -21.51
N ALA A 129 28.98 33.53 -22.78
CA ALA A 129 28.10 33.89 -23.90
C ALA A 129 26.74 33.20 -23.77
N VAL A 130 25.65 33.95 -23.95
CA VAL A 130 24.27 33.45 -23.82
C VAL A 130 23.90 32.58 -25.02
N GLY A 131 24.33 31.32 -24.98
CA GLY A 131 23.87 30.27 -25.90
C GLY A 131 22.54 29.70 -25.42
N ALA A 132 21.51 29.78 -26.26
CA ALA A 132 20.22 29.15 -25.98
C ALA A 132 20.38 27.62 -25.88
N THR A 133 20.19 27.06 -24.68
CA THR A 133 20.19 25.62 -24.46
C THR A 133 18.86 25.02 -24.91
N ALA A 134 18.92 24.09 -25.87
CA ALA A 134 17.78 23.27 -26.25
C ALA A 134 17.25 22.46 -25.05
N PRO A 135 15.94 22.16 -24.99
CA PRO A 135 15.36 21.39 -23.89
C PRO A 135 15.85 19.93 -23.91
N PRO A 136 15.86 19.23 -22.76
CA PRO A 136 16.12 17.80 -22.73
C PRO A 136 15.04 17.06 -23.52
N ALA A 137 15.45 16.10 -24.35
CA ALA A 137 14.53 15.26 -25.11
C ALA A 137 13.59 14.52 -24.15
N GLY A 138 12.27 14.71 -24.35
CA GLY A 138 11.21 14.10 -23.54
C GLY A 138 10.38 15.07 -22.70
N ALA A 139 10.85 16.30 -22.44
CA ALA A 139 10.06 17.31 -21.72
C ALA A 139 9.28 18.22 -22.70
N THR A 140 8.02 17.87 -22.98
CA THR A 140 7.05 18.82 -23.54
C THR A 140 6.96 20.04 -22.62
N PRO A 141 6.88 21.28 -23.15
CA PRO A 141 6.59 22.44 -22.32
C PRO A 141 5.27 22.21 -21.59
N ALA A 142 5.28 22.22 -20.26
CA ALA A 142 4.05 22.14 -19.49
C ALA A 142 3.20 23.37 -19.84
N GLU A 143 2.00 23.14 -20.39
CA GLU A 143 1.00 24.18 -20.56
C GLU A 143 0.75 24.89 -19.22
N PRO A 144 0.40 26.18 -19.22
CA PRO A 144 0.14 26.92 -17.99
C PRO A 144 -0.96 26.21 -17.19
N ARG A 145 -0.59 25.55 -16.09
CA ARG A 145 -1.52 24.80 -15.25
C ARG A 145 -2.58 25.75 -14.71
N ILE A 146 -3.81 25.54 -15.14
CA ILE A 146 -4.99 26.23 -14.61
C ILE A 146 -5.06 25.90 -13.11
N PRO A 147 -5.18 26.88 -12.21
CA PRO A 147 -5.23 26.63 -10.76
C PRO A 147 -6.49 25.84 -10.38
N LEU A 148 -6.41 25.02 -9.34
CA LEU A 148 -7.60 24.53 -8.64
C LEU A 148 -8.25 25.69 -7.90
N LEU A 149 -9.56 25.86 -8.04
CA LEU A 149 -10.30 26.93 -7.36
C LEU A 149 -11.40 26.32 -6.50
N ALA A 150 -11.31 26.55 -5.19
CA ALA A 150 -12.44 26.28 -4.30
C ALA A 150 -13.59 27.27 -4.60
N PRO A 151 -14.86 26.88 -4.37
CA PRO A 151 -16.02 27.77 -4.52
C PRO A 151 -15.87 29.17 -3.90
N ASP A 152 -15.22 29.23 -2.75
CA ASP A 152 -14.98 30.37 -1.89
C ASP A 152 -13.52 30.89 -1.95
N SER A 153 -12.77 30.49 -2.99
CA SER A 153 -11.45 31.05 -3.27
C SER A 153 -11.51 32.57 -3.50
N GLU A 154 -10.42 33.29 -3.21
CA GLU A 154 -10.32 34.75 -3.34
C GLU A 154 -10.78 35.27 -4.72
N GLU A 155 -10.54 34.50 -5.77
CA GLU A 155 -10.93 34.81 -7.15
C GLU A 155 -12.46 34.69 -7.40
N LEU A 156 -13.15 33.79 -6.69
CA LEU A 156 -14.56 33.46 -6.93
C LEU A 156 -15.52 34.04 -5.87
N VAL A 157 -15.09 34.14 -4.62
CA VAL A 157 -15.92 34.47 -3.45
C VAL A 157 -16.67 35.79 -3.59
N GLY A 158 -16.05 36.81 -4.21
CA GLY A 158 -16.70 38.11 -4.45
C GLY A 158 -17.89 38.06 -5.42
N SER A 159 -18.06 36.96 -6.16
CA SER A 159 -19.19 36.73 -7.06
C SER A 159 -20.13 35.60 -6.63
N LEU A 160 -19.78 34.84 -5.59
CA LEU A 160 -20.56 33.71 -5.10
C LEU A 160 -21.86 34.21 -4.42
N GLN A 161 -23.02 33.89 -5.00
CA GLN A 161 -24.34 34.30 -4.52
C GLN A 161 -25.19 33.17 -3.95
N LEU A 162 -24.80 31.91 -4.12
CA LEU A 162 -25.42 30.82 -3.40
C LEU A 162 -24.41 29.69 -3.29
N TRP A 163 -24.34 29.06 -2.13
CA TRP A 163 -23.57 27.85 -1.91
C TRP A 163 -24.29 26.90 -0.97
N LEU A 164 -25.17 26.07 -1.54
CA LEU A 164 -25.78 24.96 -0.82
C LEU A 164 -24.82 23.78 -0.93
N ARG A 165 -24.37 23.24 0.20
CA ARG A 165 -23.47 22.07 0.23
C ARG A 165 -23.89 21.09 1.31
N ALA A 166 -24.13 19.85 0.93
CA ALA A 166 -24.73 18.86 1.82
C ALA A 166 -23.79 18.45 2.98
N ASP A 167 -22.47 18.50 2.76
CA ASP A 167 -21.46 18.23 3.78
C ASP A 167 -21.35 19.31 4.89
N SER A 168 -22.17 20.37 4.83
CA SER A 168 -22.37 21.33 5.92
C SER A 168 -23.58 21.01 6.82
N LEU A 169 -24.39 20.00 6.48
CA LEU A 169 -25.54 19.57 7.28
C LEU A 169 -25.10 18.71 8.46
N THR A 170 -25.55 19.05 9.66
CA THR A 170 -25.31 18.27 10.89
C THR A 170 -26.49 17.32 11.19
N LEU A 171 -26.96 16.61 10.17
CA LEU A 171 -28.12 15.72 10.24
C LEU A 171 -27.70 14.24 10.29
N GLY A 172 -28.57 13.39 10.85
CA GLY A 172 -28.43 11.94 10.78
C GLY A 172 -28.75 11.39 9.39
N ASP A 173 -28.19 10.21 9.07
CA ASP A 173 -28.48 9.54 7.79
C ASP A 173 -29.97 9.17 7.68
N GLY A 174 -30.59 9.54 6.55
CA GLY A 174 -32.03 9.39 6.31
C GLY A 174 -32.92 10.49 6.92
N GLU A 175 -32.39 11.43 7.71
CA GLU A 175 -33.20 12.49 8.33
C GLU A 175 -33.75 13.50 7.31
N PRO A 176 -34.95 14.06 7.53
CA PRO A 176 -35.57 15.01 6.61
C PRO A 176 -34.86 16.37 6.63
N VAL A 177 -34.27 16.76 5.49
CA VAL A 177 -33.68 18.08 5.27
C VAL A 177 -34.81 19.10 5.14
N SER A 178 -35.21 19.66 6.27
CA SER A 178 -36.26 20.69 6.34
C SER A 178 -35.74 22.08 5.96
N VAL A 179 -34.44 22.32 6.13
CA VAL A 179 -33.70 23.52 5.71
C VAL A 179 -32.31 23.10 5.21
N TRP A 180 -31.89 23.60 4.06
CA TRP A 180 -30.52 23.50 3.52
C TRP A 180 -29.86 24.88 3.65
N PRO A 181 -28.84 25.04 4.52
CA PRO A 181 -28.19 26.33 4.74
C PRO A 181 -27.29 26.74 3.57
N ASP A 182 -27.26 28.03 3.29
CA ASP A 182 -26.29 28.68 2.39
C ASP A 182 -24.98 28.98 3.13
N GLN A 183 -23.86 28.66 2.48
CA GLN A 183 -22.51 28.97 2.95
C GLN A 183 -21.87 30.16 2.21
N SER A 184 -22.61 30.86 1.33
CA SER A 184 -22.13 32.06 0.62
C SER A 184 -22.00 33.31 1.51
N LEU A 185 -22.26 33.20 2.82
CA LEU A 185 -22.30 34.30 3.80
C LEU A 185 -23.39 35.37 3.55
N HIS A 186 -24.24 35.18 2.54
CA HIS A 186 -25.34 36.08 2.21
C HIS A 186 -26.69 35.72 2.86
N GLY A 187 -26.70 34.72 3.75
CA GLY A 187 -27.86 34.41 4.60
C GLY A 187 -29.06 33.83 3.86
N ARG A 188 -28.83 33.13 2.75
CA ARG A 188 -29.89 32.41 2.03
C ARG A 188 -30.16 31.08 2.73
N ASP A 189 -31.36 30.55 2.56
CA ASP A 189 -31.64 29.15 2.89
C ASP A 189 -32.67 28.61 1.92
N VAL A 190 -32.74 27.28 1.82
CA VAL A 190 -33.79 26.61 1.06
C VAL A 190 -34.51 25.68 2.02
N SER A 191 -35.82 25.87 2.19
CA SER A 191 -36.65 25.13 3.15
C SER A 191 -37.62 24.19 2.45
N ALA A 192 -38.10 23.15 3.13
CA ALA A 192 -39.02 22.17 2.54
C ALA A 192 -40.34 22.81 2.08
N THR A 193 -40.71 22.61 0.82
CA THR A 193 -41.62 23.53 0.11
C THR A 193 -43.06 23.60 0.66
N ARG A 194 -43.59 22.52 1.25
CA ARG A 194 -44.99 22.40 1.70
C ARG A 194 -45.45 23.54 2.62
N GLY A 195 -46.22 24.47 2.06
CA GLY A 195 -46.83 25.58 2.80
C GLY A 195 -45.91 26.79 3.05
N ILE A 196 -44.63 26.72 2.65
CA ILE A 196 -43.68 27.84 2.79
C ILE A 196 -43.89 28.89 1.70
N ARG A 197 -44.41 28.50 0.52
CA ARG A 197 -44.66 29.42 -0.59
C ARG A 197 -45.93 29.05 -1.36
N ALA A 198 -46.67 30.07 -1.82
CA ALA A 198 -47.83 29.89 -2.68
C ALA A 198 -47.45 29.18 -3.99
N GLY A 199 -48.24 28.20 -4.41
CA GLY A 199 -47.97 27.37 -5.60
C GLY A 199 -46.87 26.30 -5.43
N GLY A 200 -46.13 26.33 -4.32
CA GLY A 200 -45.08 25.35 -4.03
C GLY A 200 -45.66 23.99 -3.62
N VAL A 201 -45.08 22.91 -4.16
CA VAL A 201 -45.44 21.52 -3.84
C VAL A 201 -44.24 20.76 -3.26
N GLY A 202 -44.48 19.59 -2.66
CA GLY A 202 -43.43 18.66 -2.23
C GLY A 202 -43.02 18.71 -0.74
N GLY A 203 -42.50 17.59 -0.24
CA GLY A 203 -41.98 17.41 1.12
C GLY A 203 -40.44 17.57 1.24
N PRO A 204 -39.86 17.42 2.44
CA PRO A 204 -38.41 17.51 2.63
C PRO A 204 -37.67 16.38 1.90
N GLY A 205 -36.51 16.69 1.32
CA GLY A 205 -35.54 15.68 0.90
C GLY A 205 -34.93 14.97 2.12
N LYS A 206 -34.11 13.94 1.90
CA LYS A 206 -33.44 13.20 2.99
C LYS A 206 -31.93 13.42 2.94
N PHE A 207 -31.29 13.62 4.09
CA PHE A 207 -29.84 13.65 4.16
C PHE A 207 -29.31 12.23 3.95
N VAL A 208 -28.26 12.07 3.15
CA VAL A 208 -27.60 10.79 2.92
C VAL A 208 -26.10 10.99 3.07
N ALA A 209 -25.53 10.46 4.15
CA ALA A 209 -24.12 10.63 4.51
C ALA A 209 -23.19 9.87 3.54
N GLN A 210 -23.63 8.71 3.04
CA GLN A 210 -22.95 7.90 2.03
C GLN A 210 -23.84 7.77 0.78
N SER A 211 -23.87 8.82 -0.04
CA SER A 211 -24.77 8.91 -1.20
C SER A 211 -24.16 8.32 -2.48
N SER A 212 -24.93 8.34 -3.58
CA SER A 212 -24.44 7.95 -4.91
C SER A 212 -23.42 8.92 -5.51
N LEU A 213 -23.17 10.07 -4.86
CA LEU A 213 -22.03 10.95 -5.15
C LEU A 213 -20.74 10.39 -4.55
N MET A 214 -20.30 9.23 -5.04
CA MET A 214 -19.06 8.54 -4.63
C MET A 214 -18.93 8.36 -3.11
N GLY A 215 -20.03 8.00 -2.43
CA GLY A 215 -20.05 7.79 -0.98
C GLY A 215 -19.97 9.05 -0.13
N ARG A 216 -20.15 10.25 -0.71
CA ARG A 216 -20.14 11.52 0.04
C ARG A 216 -21.52 11.98 0.51
N PRO A 217 -21.59 12.91 1.48
CA PRO A 217 -22.83 13.56 1.87
C PRO A 217 -23.57 14.23 0.71
N ALA A 218 -24.89 14.00 0.64
CA ALA A 218 -25.80 14.62 -0.32
C ALA A 218 -27.21 14.77 0.27
N VAL A 219 -28.07 15.55 -0.40
CA VAL A 219 -29.51 15.58 -0.18
C VAL A 219 -30.19 14.75 -1.27
N ARG A 220 -30.91 13.71 -0.87
CA ARG A 220 -31.68 12.82 -1.75
C ARG A 220 -33.07 13.38 -2.00
N PHE A 221 -33.41 13.48 -3.27
CA PHE A 221 -34.72 13.84 -3.79
C PHE A 221 -35.44 12.59 -4.33
N GLU A 222 -36.74 12.51 -4.03
CA GLU A 222 -37.69 11.48 -4.45
C GLU A 222 -38.87 12.12 -5.20
N THR A 223 -39.76 11.29 -5.75
CA THR A 223 -40.90 11.71 -6.61
C THR A 223 -41.93 12.67 -5.97
N THR A 224 -41.76 12.99 -4.69
CA THR A 224 -42.61 13.88 -3.89
C THR A 224 -41.86 14.95 -3.11
N THR A 225 -40.53 15.08 -3.25
CA THR A 225 -39.73 16.00 -2.43
C THR A 225 -39.27 17.23 -3.22
N GLY A 226 -39.25 18.39 -2.57
CA GLY A 226 -38.78 19.63 -3.15
C GLY A 226 -38.47 20.67 -2.09
N MET A 227 -37.54 21.58 -2.39
CA MET A 227 -37.13 22.65 -1.49
C MET A 227 -37.27 24.02 -2.18
N ALA A 228 -37.61 25.05 -1.42
CA ALA A 228 -37.87 26.43 -1.85
C ALA A 228 -37.23 27.46 -0.89
N SER A 229 -36.61 28.51 -1.40
CA SER A 229 -35.99 29.55 -0.55
C SER A 229 -37.02 30.52 0.06
N SER A 230 -36.67 31.06 1.22
CA SER A 230 -37.47 32.04 1.96
C SER A 230 -37.67 33.36 1.16
N PRO A 231 -38.86 33.99 1.12
CA PRO A 231 -39.21 35.18 0.29
C PRO A 231 -38.47 36.52 0.55
N GLY A 232 -37.31 36.51 1.22
CA GLY A 232 -36.59 37.73 1.65
C GLY A 232 -35.23 37.98 0.99
N ASN A 233 -34.53 36.92 0.55
CA ASN A 233 -33.08 36.96 0.31
C ASN A 233 -32.73 36.63 -1.15
N ALA A 234 -33.23 37.43 -2.09
CA ALA A 234 -33.01 37.22 -3.53
C ALA A 234 -31.53 37.21 -3.94
N ILE A 235 -31.25 36.62 -5.10
CA ILE A 235 -29.92 36.56 -5.74
C ILE A 235 -29.74 37.84 -6.58
N PRO A 236 -28.69 38.67 -6.35
CA PRO A 236 -28.47 39.92 -7.07
C PRO A 236 -27.81 39.66 -8.43
N VAL A 237 -28.61 39.14 -9.36
CA VAL A 237 -28.33 39.10 -10.80
C VAL A 237 -29.42 39.97 -11.44
N GLU A 238 -29.02 40.95 -12.25
CA GLU A 238 -29.91 41.99 -12.79
C GLU A 238 -30.08 41.83 -14.30
N GLY A 239 -31.33 41.73 -14.77
CA GLY A 239 -31.65 41.58 -16.20
C GLY A 239 -30.83 40.50 -16.89
N ASP A 240 -30.27 40.85 -18.04
CA ASP A 240 -29.41 39.98 -18.86
C ASP A 240 -27.96 39.83 -18.36
N SER A 241 -27.70 40.14 -17.08
CA SER A 241 -26.34 40.11 -16.54
C SER A 241 -25.73 38.71 -16.51
N ALA A 242 -24.40 38.70 -16.64
CA ALA A 242 -23.60 37.50 -16.75
C ALA A 242 -23.67 36.68 -15.44
N HIS A 243 -23.92 35.39 -15.51
CA HIS A 243 -23.97 34.52 -14.33
C HIS A 243 -23.59 33.08 -14.68
N SER A 244 -23.29 32.31 -13.64
CA SER A 244 -22.91 30.89 -13.77
C SER A 244 -23.62 30.05 -12.72
N LEU A 245 -24.14 28.89 -13.12
CA LEU A 245 -24.77 27.90 -12.27
C LEU A 245 -23.89 26.64 -12.27
N VAL A 246 -23.59 26.08 -11.10
CA VAL A 246 -22.79 24.85 -10.98
C VAL A 246 -23.50 23.89 -10.03
N LEU A 247 -23.68 22.64 -10.45
CA LEU A 247 -24.36 21.61 -9.68
C LEU A 247 -23.52 20.33 -9.65
N VAL A 248 -23.34 19.75 -8.46
CA VAL A 248 -22.78 18.41 -8.28
C VAL A 248 -23.92 17.45 -7.97
N MET A 249 -24.17 16.49 -8.87
CA MET A 249 -25.34 15.62 -8.76
C MET A 249 -25.13 14.21 -9.33
N SER A 250 -25.95 13.28 -8.85
CA SER A 250 -26.11 11.92 -9.37
C SER A 250 -27.59 11.60 -9.44
N LEU A 251 -28.15 11.64 -10.65
CA LEU A 251 -29.59 11.46 -10.89
C LEU A 251 -29.88 10.04 -11.38
N GLN A 252 -31.07 9.54 -11.06
CA GLN A 252 -31.57 8.22 -11.43
C GLN A 252 -32.73 8.38 -12.41
N ARG A 253 -32.84 7.46 -13.39
CA ARG A 253 -33.95 7.47 -14.34
C ARG A 253 -35.23 6.98 -13.66
N HIS A 254 -36.36 7.65 -13.90
CA HIS A 254 -37.68 7.26 -13.39
C HIS A 254 -38.82 7.53 -14.38
N GLU A 255 -39.93 6.83 -14.17
CA GLU A 255 -41.10 6.76 -15.07
C GLU A 255 -42.28 7.64 -14.58
N ALA A 256 -42.01 8.81 -13.99
CA ALA A 256 -43.08 9.67 -13.44
C ALA A 256 -43.98 10.28 -14.54
N GLY A 257 -45.18 10.77 -14.20
CA GLY A 257 -46.17 11.24 -15.19
C GLY A 257 -45.90 12.59 -15.89
N SER A 258 -44.78 13.25 -15.61
CA SER A 258 -44.35 14.55 -16.14
C SER A 258 -43.61 14.45 -17.47
N SER A 259 -43.72 15.47 -18.32
CA SER A 259 -42.90 15.62 -19.54
C SER A 259 -41.49 16.17 -19.26
N HIS A 260 -41.37 17.05 -18.25
CA HIS A 260 -40.11 17.69 -17.84
C HIS A 260 -39.92 17.52 -16.34
N ASP A 261 -38.69 17.26 -15.88
CA ASP A 261 -38.36 17.09 -14.46
C ASP A 261 -37.42 18.22 -13.99
N CYS A 262 -37.84 18.99 -12.97
CA CYS A 262 -37.14 20.22 -12.53
C CYS A 262 -35.96 19.90 -11.60
N VAL A 263 -34.74 20.24 -12.02
CA VAL A 263 -33.52 20.11 -11.22
C VAL A 263 -33.35 21.32 -10.31
N LEU A 264 -33.29 22.52 -10.91
CA LEU A 264 -33.09 23.81 -10.27
C LEU A 264 -33.98 24.85 -10.95
N CYS A 265 -34.66 25.70 -10.19
CA CYS A 265 -35.34 26.87 -10.73
C CYS A 265 -35.03 28.11 -9.88
N VAL A 266 -34.97 29.28 -10.53
CA VAL A 266 -34.87 30.60 -9.89
C VAL A 266 -35.95 31.50 -10.49
N GLY A 267 -36.92 31.96 -9.68
CA GLY A 267 -38.07 32.74 -10.15
C GLY A 267 -39.30 32.67 -9.24
N ASP A 268 -40.50 32.74 -9.83
CA ASP A 268 -41.78 32.53 -9.12
C ASP A 268 -42.58 31.32 -9.66
N PRO A 269 -42.69 30.21 -8.90
CA PRO A 269 -43.47 29.04 -9.30
C PRO A 269 -44.96 29.34 -9.53
N ALA A 270 -45.52 30.29 -8.77
CA ALA A 270 -46.94 30.61 -8.81
C ALA A 270 -47.36 31.29 -10.13
N HIS A 271 -46.40 31.84 -10.87
CA HIS A 271 -46.60 32.61 -12.09
C HIS A 271 -45.78 32.07 -13.27
N GLY A 272 -45.30 30.81 -13.24
CA GLY A 272 -44.47 30.25 -14.31
C GLY A 272 -45.13 30.23 -15.71
N GLY A 273 -46.46 30.33 -15.77
CA GLY A 273 -47.24 30.50 -17.01
C GLY A 273 -47.74 31.92 -17.29
N ASP A 274 -47.22 32.95 -16.60
CA ASP A 274 -47.55 34.37 -16.78
C ASP A 274 -46.45 35.06 -17.62
N PRO A 275 -46.71 35.46 -18.89
CA PRO A 275 -45.74 36.17 -19.71
C PRO A 275 -45.31 37.53 -19.15
N GLY A 276 -46.06 38.11 -18.21
CA GLY A 276 -45.68 39.33 -17.49
C GLY A 276 -44.82 39.10 -16.25
N ARG A 277 -44.64 37.83 -15.83
CA ARG A 277 -43.86 37.40 -14.66
C ARG A 277 -43.14 36.05 -14.90
N PRO A 278 -42.39 35.89 -16.01
CA PRO A 278 -41.76 34.63 -16.36
C PRO A 278 -40.75 34.15 -15.29
N LEU A 279 -40.45 32.85 -15.34
CA LEU A 279 -39.32 32.27 -14.61
C LEU A 279 -38.01 32.87 -15.12
N SER A 280 -37.06 33.14 -14.23
CA SER A 280 -35.81 33.80 -14.62
C SER A 280 -34.73 32.81 -15.06
N ALA A 281 -34.70 31.60 -14.47
CA ALA A 281 -33.87 30.49 -14.92
C ALA A 281 -34.44 29.14 -14.46
N LEU A 282 -34.52 28.14 -15.35
CA LEU A 282 -34.98 26.79 -15.06
C LEU A 282 -34.02 25.77 -15.70
N ILE A 283 -33.46 24.86 -14.89
CA ILE A 283 -32.75 23.66 -15.36
C ILE A 283 -33.71 22.49 -15.22
N GLU A 284 -34.05 21.85 -16.33
CA GLU A 284 -34.93 20.68 -16.35
C GLU A 284 -34.44 19.58 -17.30
N ILE A 285 -35.04 18.41 -17.18
CA ILE A 285 -34.78 17.27 -18.06
C ILE A 285 -36.06 16.96 -18.86
N ASP A 286 -36.06 17.28 -20.15
CA ASP A 286 -37.16 16.95 -21.07
C ASP A 286 -37.10 15.47 -21.45
N ARG A 287 -38.09 14.72 -20.97
CA ARG A 287 -38.23 13.27 -21.20
C ARG A 287 -38.87 12.95 -22.54
N THR A 288 -39.59 13.88 -23.15
CA THR A 288 -40.16 13.71 -24.49
C THR A 288 -39.04 13.71 -25.55
N GLN A 289 -37.98 14.48 -25.31
CA GLN A 289 -36.75 14.49 -26.12
C GLN A 289 -35.69 13.50 -25.59
N ASP A 290 -36.11 12.28 -25.21
CA ASP A 290 -35.21 11.19 -24.79
C ASP A 290 -34.29 11.54 -23.60
N HIS A 291 -34.81 12.28 -22.63
CA HIS A 291 -34.04 12.81 -21.49
C HIS A 291 -32.93 13.76 -21.96
N SER A 292 -33.34 14.87 -22.58
CA SER A 292 -32.46 15.99 -22.90
C SER A 292 -32.33 16.91 -21.69
N LEU A 293 -31.15 17.52 -21.52
CA LEU A 293 -31.00 18.65 -20.61
C LEU A 293 -31.64 19.88 -21.28
N ASP A 294 -32.36 20.68 -20.53
CA ASP A 294 -32.85 21.98 -20.98
C ASP A 294 -32.51 23.07 -19.97
N TYR A 295 -32.29 24.28 -20.49
CA TYR A 295 -32.08 25.49 -19.72
C TYR A 295 -32.97 26.61 -20.25
N ALA A 296 -34.09 26.80 -19.56
CA ALA A 296 -35.20 27.64 -19.98
C ALA A 296 -35.24 28.98 -19.23
N GLY A 297 -35.49 30.06 -19.99
CA GLY A 297 -35.80 31.40 -19.47
C GLY A 297 -37.30 31.71 -19.43
N GLY A 298 -38.16 30.68 -19.57
CA GLY A 298 -39.60 30.84 -19.81
C GLY A 298 -39.93 31.06 -21.29
N PHE A 299 -41.22 30.88 -21.64
CA PHE A 299 -41.84 31.08 -22.97
C PHE A 299 -40.92 31.29 -24.20
N GLY A 300 -40.17 30.27 -24.60
CA GLY A 300 -39.38 30.26 -25.84
C GLY A 300 -37.98 30.87 -25.72
N HIS A 301 -37.40 30.87 -24.52
CA HIS A 301 -36.07 31.39 -24.21
C HIS A 301 -35.08 30.28 -23.85
N ASP A 302 -35.15 29.15 -24.57
CA ASP A 302 -34.64 27.86 -24.08
C ASP A 302 -33.36 27.43 -24.81
N VAL A 303 -32.44 26.77 -24.09
CA VAL A 303 -31.12 26.34 -24.60
C VAL A 303 -31.02 24.83 -24.58
N PHE A 304 -31.48 24.23 -25.68
CA PHE A 304 -31.54 22.80 -25.90
C PHE A 304 -30.24 22.26 -26.54
N PRO A 305 -29.41 21.44 -25.84
CA PRO A 305 -28.16 20.86 -26.36
C PRO A 305 -28.38 19.59 -27.19
N GLY A 306 -29.61 19.28 -27.59
CA GLY A 306 -29.94 18.14 -28.45
C GLY A 306 -30.55 16.95 -27.73
N ARG A 307 -31.23 16.13 -28.53
CA ARG A 307 -31.96 14.94 -28.08
C ARG A 307 -31.03 13.95 -27.36
N GLY A 308 -31.42 13.50 -26.17
CA GLY A 308 -30.64 12.56 -25.37
C GLY A 308 -29.40 13.16 -24.68
N SER A 309 -29.28 14.50 -24.63
CA SER A 309 -28.09 15.18 -24.07
C SER A 309 -27.84 14.90 -22.58
N PHE A 310 -28.83 14.46 -21.80
CA PHE A 310 -28.63 14.05 -20.40
C PHE A 310 -28.61 12.52 -20.20
N ALA A 311 -29.26 11.74 -21.06
CA ALA A 311 -29.45 10.30 -20.89
C ALA A 311 -28.18 9.48 -20.52
N PRO A 312 -26.97 9.75 -21.08
CA PRO A 312 -25.75 9.01 -20.74
C PRO A 312 -25.21 9.23 -19.32
N PHE A 313 -25.76 10.19 -18.58
CA PHE A 313 -25.30 10.60 -17.25
C PHE A 313 -26.16 10.09 -16.08
N TYR A 314 -27.33 9.48 -16.36
CA TYR A 314 -28.08 8.80 -15.30
C TYR A 314 -27.23 7.69 -14.66
N GLY A 315 -27.31 7.59 -13.33
CA GLY A 315 -26.52 6.64 -12.53
C GLY A 315 -25.05 7.04 -12.34
N LYS A 316 -24.61 8.21 -12.81
CA LYS A 316 -23.22 8.70 -12.68
C LYS A 316 -23.16 9.99 -11.87
N SER A 317 -22.05 10.17 -11.17
CA SER A 317 -21.69 11.46 -10.56
C SER A 317 -21.19 12.43 -11.62
N ILE A 318 -21.76 13.63 -11.65
CA ILE A 318 -21.41 14.69 -12.60
C ILE A 318 -21.25 16.06 -11.94
N VAL A 319 -20.44 16.92 -12.57
CA VAL A 319 -20.54 18.38 -12.44
C VAL A 319 -21.26 18.91 -13.68
N LEU A 320 -22.42 19.55 -13.49
CA LEU A 320 -23.08 20.36 -14.51
C LEU A 320 -22.71 21.83 -14.28
N THR A 321 -22.23 22.52 -15.31
CA THR A 321 -21.97 23.96 -15.30
C THR A 321 -22.72 24.63 -16.44
N ILE A 322 -23.42 25.72 -16.15
CA ILE A 322 -24.09 26.59 -17.14
C ILE A 322 -23.52 27.99 -16.99
N ILE A 323 -23.10 28.62 -18.10
CA ILE A 323 -22.57 29.98 -18.13
C ILE A 323 -23.41 30.80 -19.12
N LYS A 324 -24.11 31.82 -18.63
CA LYS A 324 -24.85 32.82 -19.43
C LYS A 324 -24.03 34.11 -19.49
N ARG A 325 -23.77 34.62 -20.70
CA ARG A 325 -23.27 35.99 -20.93
C ARG A 325 -24.40 36.90 -21.42
N PRO A 326 -24.25 38.24 -21.36
CA PRO A 326 -25.21 39.16 -21.96
C PRO A 326 -25.30 38.97 -23.48
N GLY A 327 -26.52 39.10 -24.01
CA GLY A 327 -26.97 38.89 -25.38
C GLY A 327 -27.97 37.72 -25.50
N PRO A 328 -28.45 37.41 -26.71
CA PRO A 328 -29.48 36.39 -26.94
C PRO A 328 -29.14 35.03 -26.31
N THR A 329 -30.06 34.46 -25.54
CA THR A 329 -29.82 33.29 -24.66
C THR A 329 -29.21 32.09 -25.41
N VAL A 330 -29.77 31.69 -26.56
CA VAL A 330 -29.23 30.60 -27.40
C VAL A 330 -27.78 30.85 -27.88
N GLN A 331 -27.41 32.11 -28.12
CA GLN A 331 -26.08 32.48 -28.63
C GLN A 331 -25.04 32.60 -27.51
N THR A 332 -25.47 32.95 -26.29
CA THR A 332 -24.61 33.43 -25.19
C THR A 332 -24.54 32.49 -23.98
N THR A 333 -25.43 31.50 -23.91
CA THR A 333 -25.35 30.41 -22.93
C THR A 333 -24.47 29.27 -23.44
N ARG A 334 -23.65 28.69 -22.55
CA ARG A 334 -22.94 27.43 -22.78
C ARG A 334 -23.18 26.49 -21.60
N LEU A 335 -23.42 25.21 -21.92
CA LEU A 335 -23.62 24.14 -20.95
C LEU A 335 -22.45 23.16 -21.03
N PHE A 336 -21.96 22.72 -19.89
CA PHE A 336 -20.85 21.80 -19.74
C PHE A 336 -21.23 20.69 -18.77
N VAL A 337 -20.92 19.44 -19.11
CA VAL A 337 -21.02 18.30 -18.19
C VAL A 337 -19.64 17.66 -18.09
N ASN A 338 -19.11 17.58 -16.87
CA ASN A 338 -17.79 17.02 -16.60
C ASN A 338 -16.70 17.66 -17.49
N GLY A 339 -16.58 18.98 -17.49
CA GLY A 339 -15.58 19.69 -18.31
C GLY A 339 -15.92 19.84 -19.79
N GLN A 340 -16.74 18.94 -20.34
CA GLN A 340 -17.01 18.85 -21.77
C GLN A 340 -18.21 19.73 -22.16
N PRO A 341 -18.08 20.59 -23.19
CA PRO A 341 -19.21 21.38 -23.68
C PRO A 341 -20.23 20.47 -24.35
N LEU A 342 -21.51 20.64 -24.02
CA LEU A 342 -22.59 20.02 -24.78
C LEU A 342 -22.75 20.77 -26.11
N THR A 343 -22.76 20.05 -27.23
CA THR A 343 -22.94 20.63 -28.57
C THR A 343 -24.35 21.19 -28.72
N ASN A 344 -24.51 22.50 -28.86
CA ASN A 344 -25.78 23.11 -29.26
C ASN A 344 -26.11 22.71 -30.72
N PRO A 345 -27.16 21.90 -30.99
CA PRO A 345 -27.63 21.66 -32.35
C PRO A 345 -28.22 22.95 -32.96
N SER A 346 -28.05 23.08 -34.27
CA SER A 346 -28.62 24.18 -35.04
C SER A 346 -30.11 23.97 -35.34
N GLY A 347 -30.99 24.77 -34.72
CA GLY A 347 -32.39 24.92 -35.13
C GLY A 347 -33.35 25.19 -33.96
N GLY A 348 -34.17 26.26 -33.96
CA GLY A 348 -34.21 27.35 -34.93
C GLY A 348 -35.27 28.42 -34.61
N LEU A 349 -35.08 29.59 -35.23
CA LEU A 349 -35.95 30.78 -35.27
C LEU A 349 -36.01 31.65 -34.00
N ASP A 350 -35.58 32.90 -34.19
CA ASP A 350 -35.99 34.11 -33.46
C ASP A 350 -35.68 34.24 -31.95
N GLY A 351 -34.48 33.84 -31.54
CA GLY A 351 -33.90 34.28 -30.26
C GLY A 351 -33.60 35.79 -30.24
N ARG A 352 -34.63 36.63 -30.03
CA ARG A 352 -34.53 38.09 -30.01
C ARG A 352 -34.35 38.68 -28.61
N ASP A 353 -34.70 37.94 -27.57
CA ASP A 353 -34.89 38.50 -26.22
C ASP A 353 -33.81 38.06 -25.22
N GLU A 354 -33.57 38.99 -24.30
CA GLU A 354 -32.73 38.86 -23.11
C GLU A 354 -33.42 37.97 -22.05
N MET A 355 -32.64 37.33 -21.17
CA MET A 355 -33.26 36.45 -20.16
C MET A 355 -33.97 37.26 -19.07
N PRO A 356 -35.14 36.81 -18.55
CA PRO A 356 -35.90 37.62 -17.61
C PRO A 356 -35.19 37.88 -16.29
N ASP A 357 -35.48 39.05 -15.73
CA ASP A 357 -34.72 39.61 -14.62
C ASP A 357 -34.74 38.76 -13.34
N LEU A 358 -33.55 38.49 -12.78
CA LEU A 358 -33.32 37.79 -11.51
C LEU A 358 -33.41 38.73 -10.27
N ARG A 359 -33.73 40.01 -10.49
CA ARG A 359 -33.84 41.14 -9.53
C ARG A 359 -34.32 40.80 -8.12
N HIS A 360 -33.94 41.66 -7.16
CA HIS A 360 -34.48 41.66 -5.80
C HIS A 360 -35.99 41.97 -5.75
N ARG A 361 -36.80 40.95 -6.04
CA ARG A 361 -38.24 40.90 -5.81
C ARG A 361 -38.50 39.95 -4.64
N ARG A 362 -39.54 40.24 -3.83
CA ARG A 362 -39.98 39.37 -2.72
C ARG A 362 -40.57 38.04 -3.19
N ASP A 363 -40.81 37.89 -4.50
CA ASP A 363 -41.32 36.70 -5.16
C ASP A 363 -40.28 36.08 -6.12
N VAL A 364 -38.98 36.31 -5.93
CA VAL A 364 -37.92 35.50 -6.57
C VAL A 364 -37.26 34.62 -5.52
N GLY A 365 -37.16 33.32 -5.80
CA GLY A 365 -36.50 32.36 -4.91
C GLY A 365 -35.87 31.20 -5.67
N VAL A 366 -35.07 30.41 -4.96
CA VAL A 366 -34.36 29.23 -5.46
C VAL A 366 -35.16 27.98 -5.11
N PHE A 367 -35.23 27.04 -6.05
CA PHE A 367 -36.03 25.83 -5.97
C PHE A 367 -35.24 24.61 -6.41
N LEU A 368 -35.37 23.50 -5.70
CA LEU A 368 -34.73 22.23 -6.02
C LEU A 368 -35.75 21.09 -6.05
N GLY A 369 -35.65 20.23 -7.07
CA GLY A 369 -36.55 19.10 -7.25
C GLY A 369 -38.02 19.50 -7.45
N LYS A 370 -38.94 18.73 -6.87
CA LYS A 370 -40.39 18.91 -7.07
C LYS A 370 -40.97 20.05 -6.25
N ALA A 371 -40.54 21.28 -6.53
CA ALA A 371 -41.07 22.48 -5.91
C ALA A 371 -41.99 23.30 -6.83
N LEU A 372 -41.93 23.08 -8.14
CA LEU A 372 -42.83 23.67 -9.14
C LEU A 372 -44.07 22.78 -9.34
N GLY A 373 -45.25 23.38 -9.49
CA GLY A 373 -46.50 22.64 -9.67
C GLY A 373 -46.71 22.02 -11.06
N PHE A 374 -46.00 22.51 -12.08
CA PHE A 374 -46.14 22.10 -13.49
C PHE A 374 -44.98 21.21 -13.99
N CYS A 375 -43.80 21.27 -13.35
CA CYS A 375 -42.69 20.35 -13.62
C CYS A 375 -42.78 19.10 -12.72
N GLY A 376 -42.10 18.05 -13.16
CA GLY A 376 -41.93 16.81 -12.43
C GLY A 376 -40.83 16.84 -11.37
N PRO A 377 -40.77 15.79 -10.53
CA PRO A 377 -39.67 15.56 -9.61
C PRO A 377 -38.40 15.10 -10.34
N ILE A 378 -37.24 15.35 -9.74
CA ILE A 378 -36.05 14.51 -9.96
C ILE A 378 -36.04 13.35 -8.98
N GLN A 379 -35.32 12.28 -9.31
CA GLN A 379 -34.90 11.24 -8.37
C GLN A 379 -33.38 11.16 -8.35
N GLY A 380 -32.76 11.22 -7.18
CA GLY A 380 -31.30 11.16 -7.03
C GLY A 380 -30.75 12.11 -5.97
N ASP A 381 -29.44 12.31 -6.00
CA ASP A 381 -28.67 12.99 -4.96
C ASP A 381 -28.07 14.30 -5.48
N LEU A 382 -28.29 15.41 -4.75
CA LEU A 382 -27.61 16.69 -4.96
C LEU A 382 -26.57 16.91 -3.85
N GLY A 383 -25.31 17.13 -4.23
CA GLY A 383 -24.20 17.35 -3.30
C GLY A 383 -23.94 18.84 -3.05
N GLU A 384 -23.81 19.60 -4.14
CA GLU A 384 -23.63 21.06 -4.10
C GLU A 384 -24.44 21.77 -5.19
N VAL A 385 -24.92 22.98 -4.87
CA VAL A 385 -25.54 23.91 -5.81
C VAL A 385 -24.91 25.28 -5.58
N LEU A 386 -24.29 25.82 -6.62
CA LEU A 386 -23.58 27.10 -6.60
C LEU A 386 -24.13 28.05 -7.66
N ILE A 387 -24.25 29.32 -7.30
CA ILE A 387 -24.69 30.39 -8.21
C ILE A 387 -23.71 31.55 -8.08
N TYR A 388 -23.16 32.00 -9.21
CA TYR A 388 -22.27 33.16 -9.30
C TYR A 388 -22.93 34.27 -10.12
N ASN A 389 -22.84 35.53 -9.69
CA ASN A 389 -23.30 36.69 -10.46
C ASN A 389 -22.27 37.19 -11.50
N THR A 390 -21.42 36.29 -11.98
CA THR A 390 -20.51 36.52 -13.10
C THR A 390 -20.51 35.32 -14.03
N ALA A 391 -20.19 35.54 -15.30
CA ALA A 391 -19.91 34.46 -16.24
C ALA A 391 -18.44 34.06 -16.15
N LEU A 392 -18.17 32.96 -15.45
CA LEU A 392 -16.83 32.44 -15.17
C LEU A 392 -15.98 32.41 -16.45
N THR A 393 -14.69 32.73 -16.32
CA THR A 393 -13.71 32.49 -17.39
C THR A 393 -13.50 30.99 -17.57
N GLU A 394 -12.94 30.58 -18.71
CA GLU A 394 -12.63 29.17 -18.96
C GLU A 394 -11.65 28.59 -17.92
N SER A 395 -10.66 29.40 -17.52
CA SER A 395 -9.73 29.07 -16.41
C SER A 395 -10.48 28.87 -15.09
N GLN A 396 -11.40 29.79 -14.76
CA GLN A 396 -12.18 29.70 -13.52
C GLN A 396 -13.10 28.48 -13.49
N ARG A 397 -13.81 28.26 -14.59
CA ARG A 397 -14.70 27.11 -14.82
C ARG A 397 -13.94 25.79 -14.63
N GLN A 398 -12.84 25.59 -15.36
CA GLN A 398 -12.03 24.39 -15.25
C GLN A 398 -11.35 24.25 -13.88
N GLY A 399 -10.99 25.36 -13.21
CA GLY A 399 -10.49 25.39 -11.84
C GLY A 399 -11.50 24.88 -10.81
N LEU A 400 -12.73 25.35 -10.90
CA LEU A 400 -13.83 25.00 -10.01
C LEU A 400 -14.35 23.57 -10.25
N GLU A 401 -14.57 23.19 -11.51
CA GLU A 401 -15.04 21.85 -11.85
C GLU A 401 -14.05 20.77 -11.42
N ARG A 402 -12.73 20.98 -11.62
CA ARG A 402 -11.71 20.03 -11.14
C ARG A 402 -11.66 19.97 -9.62
N HIS A 403 -11.84 21.10 -8.91
CA HIS A 403 -11.94 21.08 -7.45
C HIS A 403 -13.14 20.25 -6.97
N LEU A 404 -14.30 20.42 -7.59
CA LEU A 404 -15.50 19.64 -7.26
C LEU A 404 -15.34 18.15 -7.63
N ALA A 405 -14.70 17.84 -8.77
CA ALA A 405 -14.37 16.47 -9.18
C ALA A 405 -13.43 15.77 -8.19
N GLU A 406 -12.34 16.42 -7.80
CA GLU A 406 -11.38 15.89 -6.82
C GLU A 406 -11.99 15.79 -5.43
N LYS A 407 -12.83 16.76 -5.02
CA LYS A 407 -13.64 16.66 -3.81
C LYS A 407 -14.49 15.40 -3.88
N TYR A 408 -15.39 15.29 -4.86
CA TYR A 408 -16.30 14.15 -4.99
C TYR A 408 -15.68 12.88 -5.60
N ALA A 409 -14.36 12.82 -5.74
CA ALA A 409 -13.57 11.66 -6.12
C ALA A 409 -13.94 10.94 -7.44
N PHE A 410 -14.72 11.57 -8.32
CA PHE A 410 -14.95 11.08 -9.69
C PHE A 410 -14.06 11.80 -10.69
N LEU A 411 -13.69 11.11 -11.76
CA LEU A 411 -12.81 11.62 -12.82
C LEU A 411 -13.42 11.36 -14.19
N TRP A 412 -13.20 12.28 -15.13
CA TRP A 412 -13.59 12.13 -16.53
C TRP A 412 -12.37 12.08 -17.47
N GLU A 413 -12.65 11.87 -18.76
CA GLU A 413 -11.65 11.81 -19.82
C GLU A 413 -11.38 13.22 -20.39
N GLY A 414 -10.10 13.53 -20.67
CA GLY A 414 -9.67 14.87 -21.09
C GLY A 414 -9.51 15.90 -19.95
N MET A 415 -9.57 15.49 -18.68
CA MET A 415 -9.27 16.38 -17.56
C MET A 415 -7.77 16.74 -17.56
N THR A 416 -7.42 18.03 -17.64
CA THR A 416 -6.04 18.51 -17.90
C THR A 416 -4.98 18.05 -16.91
N ASP A 417 -5.38 17.84 -15.65
CA ASP A 417 -4.51 17.45 -14.55
C ASP A 417 -4.44 15.93 -14.35
N LEU A 418 -5.12 15.15 -15.19
CA LEU A 418 -5.08 13.69 -15.12
C LEU A 418 -3.70 13.19 -15.58
N ALA A 419 -3.08 12.31 -14.79
CA ALA A 419 -1.87 11.62 -15.20
C ALA A 419 -2.13 10.81 -16.48
N GLN A 420 -1.25 10.97 -17.46
CA GLN A 420 -1.25 10.10 -18.64
C GLN A 420 -0.89 8.66 -18.22
N ARG A 421 -1.37 7.68 -18.99
CA ARG A 421 -0.96 6.28 -18.82
C ARG A 421 0.55 6.15 -19.00
N ALA A 422 1.13 5.16 -18.33
CA ALA A 422 2.55 4.90 -18.40
C ALA A 422 2.92 4.29 -19.76
N GLU A 423 3.77 4.98 -20.50
CA GLU A 423 4.48 4.38 -21.63
C GLU A 423 5.63 3.51 -21.08
N PHE A 424 5.74 2.29 -21.63
CA PHE A 424 6.80 1.34 -21.32
C PHE A 424 7.44 0.87 -22.62
N THR A 425 8.77 0.78 -22.63
CA THR A 425 9.53 0.32 -23.79
C THR A 425 9.28 -1.16 -24.07
N GLU A 426 9.67 -1.63 -25.26
CA GLU A 426 9.61 -3.05 -25.59
C GLU A 426 10.51 -3.87 -24.66
N GLU A 427 11.69 -3.36 -24.30
CA GLU A 427 12.60 -4.01 -23.35
C GLU A 427 11.96 -4.16 -21.96
N GLU A 428 11.35 -3.10 -21.42
CA GLU A 428 10.66 -3.13 -20.13
C GLU A 428 9.51 -4.16 -20.12
N ARG A 429 8.69 -4.19 -21.17
CA ARG A 429 7.60 -5.17 -21.30
C ARG A 429 8.13 -6.59 -21.50
N SER A 430 9.22 -6.78 -22.23
CA SER A 430 9.84 -8.09 -22.51
C SER A 430 10.48 -8.76 -21.29
N PHE A 431 10.61 -8.05 -20.16
CA PHE A 431 11.28 -8.57 -18.97
C PHE A 431 10.60 -9.84 -18.44
N TRP A 432 11.41 -10.87 -18.16
CA TRP A 432 10.97 -12.26 -17.99
C TRP A 432 9.84 -12.45 -16.96
N ALA A 433 9.85 -11.69 -15.86
CA ALA A 433 8.88 -11.82 -14.79
C ALA A 433 7.49 -11.25 -15.15
N TYR A 434 7.41 -10.36 -16.15
CA TYR A 434 6.16 -9.75 -16.63
C TYR A 434 5.57 -10.50 -17.83
N GLN A 435 6.33 -11.42 -18.42
CA GLN A 435 5.85 -12.33 -19.45
C GLN A 435 4.86 -13.35 -18.87
N PRO A 436 3.87 -13.84 -19.66
CA PRO A 436 2.96 -14.91 -19.22
C PRO A 436 3.71 -16.11 -18.63
N VAL A 437 3.03 -16.88 -17.77
CA VAL A 437 3.57 -18.18 -17.31
C VAL A 437 3.56 -19.16 -18.48
N ASN A 438 4.74 -19.65 -18.87
CA ASN A 438 4.89 -20.56 -20.00
C ASN A 438 4.35 -21.97 -19.67
N GLU A 439 4.12 -22.77 -20.71
CA GLU A 439 3.85 -24.21 -20.61
C GLU A 439 5.02 -25.00 -21.22
N PRO A 440 6.16 -25.13 -20.51
CA PRO A 440 7.28 -25.92 -21.01
C PRO A 440 6.93 -27.40 -21.01
N GLN A 441 7.39 -28.12 -22.04
CA GLN A 441 7.28 -29.57 -22.11
C GLN A 441 8.25 -30.22 -21.11
N LEU A 442 7.91 -31.42 -20.63
CA LEU A 442 8.80 -32.18 -19.75
C LEU A 442 10.07 -32.59 -20.55
N PRO A 443 11.28 -32.27 -20.06
CA PRO A 443 12.50 -32.55 -20.80
C PRO A 443 12.83 -34.05 -20.83
N LEU A 444 13.51 -34.44 -21.91
CA LEU A 444 14.12 -35.75 -22.06
C LEU A 444 15.45 -35.78 -21.31
N VAL A 445 15.66 -36.85 -20.54
CA VAL A 445 16.80 -37.08 -19.65
C VAL A 445 17.42 -38.45 -19.94
N ASN A 446 18.70 -38.61 -19.65
CA ASN A 446 19.42 -39.86 -19.88
C ASN A 446 19.14 -40.89 -18.76
N ASN A 447 19.07 -40.43 -17.50
CA ASN A 447 18.81 -41.31 -16.35
C ASN A 447 17.33 -41.33 -15.91
N GLU A 448 16.47 -41.86 -16.78
CA GLU A 448 15.03 -42.06 -16.50
C GLU A 448 14.74 -42.83 -15.20
N ALA A 449 15.65 -43.71 -14.75
CA ALA A 449 15.49 -44.48 -13.52
C ALA A 449 15.64 -43.66 -12.22
N TRP A 450 16.15 -42.42 -12.30
CA TRP A 450 16.24 -41.51 -11.15
C TRP A 450 14.95 -40.69 -10.93
N VAL A 451 14.14 -40.53 -11.97
CA VAL A 451 12.93 -39.68 -11.96
C VAL A 451 11.83 -40.31 -11.10
N GLN A 452 11.39 -39.63 -10.04
CA GLN A 452 10.23 -40.01 -9.23
C GLN A 452 9.01 -39.13 -9.53
N THR A 453 9.20 -37.82 -9.74
CA THR A 453 8.15 -36.88 -10.13
C THR A 453 8.58 -36.05 -11.34
N PRO A 454 7.67 -35.35 -12.06
CA PRO A 454 8.06 -34.55 -13.22
C PRO A 454 9.04 -33.40 -12.90
N VAL A 455 9.12 -32.95 -11.63
CA VAL A 455 10.14 -32.00 -11.14
C VAL A 455 11.55 -32.52 -11.43
N ASP A 456 11.78 -33.81 -11.20
CA ASP A 456 13.09 -34.44 -11.35
C ASP A 456 13.61 -34.36 -12.78
N ARG A 457 12.73 -34.32 -13.80
CA ARG A 457 13.16 -34.18 -15.19
C ARG A 457 13.88 -32.86 -15.43
N PHE A 458 13.36 -31.75 -14.91
CA PHE A 458 14.00 -30.44 -15.06
C PHE A 458 15.31 -30.33 -14.28
N VAL A 459 15.35 -30.88 -13.06
CA VAL A 459 16.57 -30.91 -12.23
C VAL A 459 17.64 -31.80 -12.87
N LEU A 460 17.30 -33.03 -13.24
CA LEU A 460 18.21 -33.97 -13.87
C LEU A 460 18.72 -33.45 -15.21
N ARG A 461 17.86 -32.85 -16.04
CA ARG A 461 18.28 -32.20 -17.29
C ARG A 461 19.36 -31.14 -17.04
N SER A 462 19.13 -30.27 -16.05
CA SER A 462 20.07 -29.22 -15.65
C SER A 462 21.42 -29.79 -15.19
N LEU A 463 21.41 -30.89 -14.43
CA LEU A 463 22.61 -31.61 -14.00
C LEU A 463 23.35 -32.27 -15.17
N GLU A 464 22.63 -33.00 -16.03
CA GLU A 464 23.19 -33.68 -17.20
C GLU A 464 23.84 -32.70 -18.18
N ASP A 465 23.20 -31.55 -18.46
CA ASP A 465 23.76 -30.47 -19.31
C ASP A 465 25.04 -29.85 -18.73
N ARG A 466 25.33 -30.07 -17.44
CA ARG A 466 26.52 -29.58 -16.72
C ARG A 466 27.54 -30.69 -16.40
N GLY A 467 27.27 -31.93 -16.80
CA GLY A 467 28.10 -33.08 -16.46
C GLY A 467 28.12 -33.41 -14.96
N LEU A 468 27.10 -32.99 -14.22
CA LEU A 468 26.92 -33.28 -12.80
C LEU A 468 26.09 -34.56 -12.61
N VAL A 469 26.38 -35.29 -11.54
CA VAL A 469 25.67 -36.52 -11.18
C VAL A 469 24.88 -36.26 -9.89
N PRO A 470 23.56 -36.57 -9.84
CA PRO A 470 22.78 -36.42 -8.63
C PRO A 470 23.22 -37.40 -7.54
N PHE A 471 23.06 -37.00 -6.30
CA PHE A 471 23.41 -37.81 -5.14
C PHE A 471 22.43 -38.98 -4.97
N PRO A 472 22.87 -40.09 -4.36
CA PRO A 472 21.97 -41.19 -4.03
C PRO A 472 20.91 -40.74 -3.03
N LYS A 473 19.81 -41.50 -2.96
CA LYS A 473 18.73 -41.29 -2.01
C LYS A 473 19.26 -41.36 -0.56
N VAL A 474 18.81 -40.45 0.28
CA VAL A 474 19.14 -40.42 1.72
C VAL A 474 18.50 -41.61 2.44
N ASP A 475 19.07 -42.01 3.58
CA ASP A 475 18.51 -43.10 4.37
C ASP A 475 17.11 -42.76 4.91
N ARG A 476 16.33 -43.79 5.24
CA ARG A 476 14.94 -43.63 5.66
C ARG A 476 14.79 -42.78 6.93
N ARG A 477 15.74 -42.83 7.85
CA ARG A 477 15.67 -42.11 9.14
C ARG A 477 15.86 -40.62 8.91
N THR A 478 16.92 -40.21 8.21
CA THR A 478 17.13 -38.79 7.88
C THR A 478 16.02 -38.27 6.95
N LEU A 479 15.52 -39.07 5.98
CA LEU A 479 14.37 -38.68 5.16
C LEU A 479 13.11 -38.38 6.00
N LEU A 480 12.81 -39.21 7.00
CA LEU A 480 11.68 -38.99 7.91
C LEU A 480 11.87 -37.73 8.75
N ARG A 481 13.07 -37.53 9.33
CA ARG A 481 13.39 -36.36 10.15
C ARG A 481 13.24 -35.07 9.34
N ARG A 482 13.82 -35.02 8.14
CA ARG A 482 13.72 -33.90 7.19
C ARG A 482 12.27 -33.54 6.89
N VAL A 483 11.48 -34.49 6.35
CA VAL A 483 10.10 -34.21 5.94
C VAL A 483 9.18 -33.85 7.12
N THR A 484 9.43 -34.40 8.32
CA THR A 484 8.63 -34.08 9.51
C THR A 484 8.91 -32.65 9.99
N LEU A 485 10.18 -32.23 10.03
CA LEU A 485 10.57 -30.87 10.40
C LEU A 485 10.13 -29.84 9.35
N ASP A 486 10.34 -30.12 8.06
CA ASP A 486 9.97 -29.18 7.00
C ASP A 486 8.44 -28.96 6.93
N LEU A 487 7.64 -30.02 7.11
CA LEU A 487 6.18 -29.92 7.08
C LEU A 487 5.54 -29.45 8.39
N THR A 488 6.08 -29.79 9.58
CA THR A 488 5.41 -29.51 10.88
C THR A 488 6.22 -28.66 11.86
N GLY A 489 7.52 -28.45 11.60
CA GLY A 489 8.43 -27.77 12.50
C GLY A 489 8.75 -28.53 13.79
N LEU A 490 8.44 -29.83 13.86
CA LEU A 490 8.71 -30.72 14.99
C LEU A 490 9.53 -31.94 14.53
N PRO A 491 10.29 -32.59 15.44
CA PRO A 491 10.92 -33.87 15.15
C PRO A 491 9.88 -35.01 15.21
N PRO A 492 10.10 -36.12 14.46
CA PRO A 492 9.23 -37.30 14.56
C PRO A 492 9.35 -37.95 15.94
N THR A 493 8.26 -38.56 16.43
CA THR A 493 8.32 -39.34 17.68
C THR A 493 8.99 -40.70 17.47
N VAL A 494 9.42 -41.35 18.55
CA VAL A 494 10.05 -42.68 18.51
C VAL A 494 9.09 -43.72 17.91
N GLU A 495 7.79 -43.60 18.19
CA GLU A 495 6.74 -44.46 17.66
C GLU A 495 6.51 -44.22 16.16
N GLU A 496 6.56 -42.96 15.70
CA GLU A 496 6.46 -42.62 14.27
C GLU A 496 7.67 -43.12 13.48
N MET A 497 8.87 -43.04 14.09
CA MET A 497 10.09 -43.62 13.54
C MET A 497 9.98 -45.15 13.43
N ASP A 498 9.56 -45.85 14.48
CA ASP A 498 9.37 -47.30 14.44
C ASP A 498 8.31 -47.71 13.41
N ALA A 499 7.19 -47.01 13.37
CA ALA A 499 6.14 -47.27 12.37
C ALA A 499 6.69 -47.12 10.94
N PHE A 500 7.42 -46.05 10.65
CA PHE A 500 7.97 -45.82 9.31
C PHE A 500 9.14 -46.74 8.95
N LEU A 501 10.02 -47.10 9.90
CA LEU A 501 11.17 -47.96 9.61
C LEU A 501 10.77 -49.43 9.40
N ASN A 502 9.75 -49.91 10.11
CA ASN A 502 9.19 -51.26 9.96
C ASN A 502 8.21 -51.39 8.77
N ASP A 503 7.71 -50.28 8.23
CA ASP A 503 6.83 -50.28 7.05
C ASP A 503 7.63 -50.41 5.75
N HIS A 504 7.80 -51.64 5.28
CA HIS A 504 8.52 -51.95 4.03
C HIS A 504 7.67 -51.81 2.75
N SER A 505 6.42 -51.32 2.84
CA SER A 505 5.57 -51.14 1.66
C SER A 505 6.02 -49.95 0.80
N PRO A 506 5.72 -49.94 -0.53
CA PRO A 506 6.10 -48.84 -1.40
C PRO A 506 5.39 -47.51 -1.05
N GLN A 507 4.21 -47.53 -0.44
CA GLN A 507 3.47 -46.33 0.00
C GLN A 507 3.82 -45.86 1.43
N ALA A 508 4.84 -46.45 2.08
CA ALA A 508 5.22 -46.06 3.45
C ALA A 508 5.52 -44.56 3.58
N TYR A 509 6.22 -43.99 2.60
CA TYR A 509 6.61 -42.56 2.61
C TYR A 509 5.42 -41.64 2.29
N GLU A 510 4.57 -42.03 1.34
CA GLU A 510 3.32 -41.34 1.00
C GLU A 510 2.38 -41.24 2.22
N ARG A 511 2.22 -42.32 2.99
CA ARG A 511 1.44 -42.29 4.24
C ARG A 511 2.03 -41.36 5.30
N VAL A 512 3.36 -41.22 5.37
CA VAL A 512 4.00 -40.23 6.25
C VAL A 512 3.66 -38.82 5.76
N VAL A 513 3.84 -38.52 4.48
CA VAL A 513 3.55 -37.20 3.91
C VAL A 513 2.08 -36.80 4.12
N GLU A 514 1.12 -37.68 3.81
CA GLU A 514 -0.31 -37.38 4.04
C GLU A 514 -0.65 -37.16 5.51
N ARG A 515 -0.10 -37.99 6.41
CA ARG A 515 -0.30 -37.83 7.85
C ARG A 515 0.22 -36.49 8.37
N LEU A 516 1.37 -36.02 7.86
CA LEU A 516 1.95 -34.73 8.23
C LEU A 516 1.14 -33.56 7.65
N LEU A 517 0.74 -33.63 6.37
CA LEU A 517 -0.10 -32.61 5.73
C LEU A 517 -1.53 -32.52 6.30
N GLN A 518 -2.00 -33.56 6.99
CA GLN A 518 -3.28 -33.58 7.71
C GLN A 518 -3.15 -33.16 9.20
N SER A 519 -1.94 -32.99 9.72
CA SER A 519 -1.72 -32.63 11.13
C SER A 519 -1.96 -31.13 11.35
N PRO A 520 -2.46 -30.70 12.53
CA PRO A 520 -2.65 -29.27 12.83
C PRO A 520 -1.32 -28.50 12.88
N GLU A 521 -0.22 -29.19 13.21
CA GLU A 521 1.14 -28.64 13.25
C GLU A 521 1.66 -28.20 11.86
N TYR A 522 1.08 -28.69 10.77
CA TYR A 522 1.38 -28.22 9.43
C TYR A 522 1.03 -26.73 9.24
N GLY A 523 -0.21 -26.34 9.59
CA GLY A 523 -0.64 -24.95 9.51
C GLY A 523 0.15 -24.03 10.44
N GLU A 524 0.52 -24.52 11.63
CA GLU A 524 1.41 -23.79 12.56
C GLU A 524 2.79 -23.53 11.94
N ARG A 525 3.35 -24.50 11.22
CA ARG A 525 4.64 -24.37 10.51
C ARG A 525 4.55 -23.40 9.34
N TRP A 526 3.61 -23.62 8.41
CA TRP A 526 3.56 -22.85 7.16
C TRP A 526 2.99 -21.45 7.34
N ALA A 527 2.15 -21.21 8.36
CA ALA A 527 1.76 -19.87 8.74
C ALA A 527 2.94 -19.00 9.21
N ARG A 528 3.96 -19.56 9.88
CA ARG A 528 5.13 -18.78 10.33
C ARG A 528 5.82 -18.08 9.15
N HIS A 529 6.00 -18.79 8.04
CA HIS A 529 6.62 -18.25 6.82
C HIS A 529 5.80 -17.10 6.22
N TRP A 530 4.46 -17.19 6.22
CA TRP A 530 3.61 -16.07 5.83
C TRP A 530 3.69 -14.90 6.80
N LEU A 531 3.71 -15.18 8.10
CA LEU A 531 3.77 -14.18 9.18
C LEU A 531 5.12 -13.44 9.25
N ASP A 532 6.20 -14.00 8.67
CA ASP A 532 7.47 -13.30 8.43
C ASP A 532 7.33 -12.25 7.31
N LEU A 533 6.64 -12.60 6.21
CA LEU A 533 6.43 -11.70 5.07
C LEU A 533 5.53 -10.52 5.44
N VAL A 534 4.46 -10.77 6.19
CA VAL A 534 3.50 -9.75 6.62
C VAL A 534 3.88 -9.11 7.97
N ARG A 535 5.15 -9.25 8.37
CA ARG A 535 5.78 -8.58 9.53
C ARG A 535 4.90 -8.61 10.79
N PHE A 536 4.37 -9.79 11.10
CA PHE A 536 3.35 -9.95 12.13
C PHE A 536 3.88 -9.65 13.54
N ALA A 537 3.15 -8.84 14.28
CA ALA A 537 3.36 -8.59 15.70
C ALA A 537 2.04 -8.18 16.37
N GLU A 538 1.95 -8.37 17.69
CA GLU A 538 0.80 -7.98 18.50
C GLU A 538 0.99 -6.58 19.13
N SER A 539 1.86 -5.76 18.56
CA SER A 539 2.05 -4.35 18.91
C SER A 539 2.26 -3.45 17.70
N THR A 540 2.12 -2.13 17.90
CA THR A 540 2.71 -1.08 17.05
C THR A 540 4.22 -0.92 17.35
N ALA A 541 4.87 0.06 16.69
CA ALA A 541 6.31 0.35 16.77
C ALA A 541 6.56 1.86 16.63
N ASN A 542 7.72 2.24 16.09
CA ASN A 542 8.21 3.61 15.89
C ASN A 542 8.41 4.34 17.22
N ASP A 543 7.37 4.97 17.75
CA ASP A 543 7.39 5.79 18.95
C ASP A 543 6.88 5.06 20.20
N ALA A 544 5.99 4.06 20.06
CA ALA A 544 5.53 3.24 21.16
C ALA A 544 5.00 1.85 20.75
N ASN A 545 5.16 0.87 21.63
CA ASN A 545 4.58 -0.46 21.52
C ASN A 545 3.15 -0.50 22.08
N ALA A 546 2.13 0.04 21.40
CA ALA A 546 0.75 -0.15 21.83
C ALA A 546 0.23 -1.55 21.46
N VAL A 547 -0.44 -2.22 22.40
CA VAL A 547 -0.88 -3.62 22.30
C VAL A 547 -2.10 -3.80 21.39
N MET A 548 -1.93 -4.57 20.31
CA MET A 548 -2.98 -5.01 19.39
C MET A 548 -3.67 -6.29 19.90
N ARG A 549 -4.52 -6.18 20.94
CA ARG A 549 -5.12 -7.31 21.67
C ARG A 549 -5.69 -8.43 20.80
N TYR A 550 -6.30 -8.09 19.65
CA TYR A 550 -7.00 -9.04 18.79
C TYR A 550 -6.19 -9.51 17.57
N ALA A 551 -4.93 -9.09 17.42
CA ALA A 551 -4.08 -9.47 16.28
C ALA A 551 -3.84 -10.99 16.20
N TRP A 552 -3.87 -11.71 17.33
CA TRP A 552 -3.84 -13.19 17.36
C TRP A 552 -4.90 -13.86 16.47
N ARG A 553 -6.05 -13.21 16.22
CA ARG A 553 -7.09 -13.75 15.33
C ARG A 553 -6.61 -13.84 13.88
N TYR A 554 -5.82 -12.87 13.43
CA TYR A 554 -5.22 -12.89 12.10
C TYR A 554 -4.17 -14.01 11.98
N ARG A 555 -3.29 -14.16 13.00
CA ARG A 555 -2.36 -15.30 13.10
C ARG A 555 -3.09 -16.63 12.99
N ASN A 556 -4.18 -16.81 13.74
CA ASN A 556 -4.97 -18.04 13.71
C ASN A 556 -5.67 -18.25 12.36
N TYR A 557 -6.24 -17.19 11.75
CA TYR A 557 -6.78 -17.28 10.39
C TYR A 557 -5.76 -17.80 9.38
N VAL A 558 -4.50 -17.37 9.45
CA VAL A 558 -3.44 -17.87 8.56
C VAL A 558 -3.14 -19.34 8.84
N ILE A 559 -3.04 -19.76 10.11
CA ILE A 559 -2.86 -21.17 10.50
C ILE A 559 -4.01 -22.04 9.97
N ASP A 560 -5.25 -21.60 10.17
CA ASP A 560 -6.46 -22.31 9.76
C ASP A 560 -6.58 -22.38 8.23
N ALA A 561 -6.19 -21.32 7.51
CA ALA A 561 -6.18 -21.28 6.05
C ALA A 561 -5.20 -22.31 5.45
N PHE A 562 -3.96 -22.40 5.96
CA PHE A 562 -3.03 -23.45 5.54
C PHE A 562 -3.54 -24.84 5.95
N ASN A 563 -4.04 -25.03 7.18
CA ASN A 563 -4.57 -26.32 7.63
C ASN A 563 -5.77 -26.80 6.79
N ALA A 564 -6.64 -25.90 6.35
CA ALA A 564 -7.75 -26.19 5.45
C ALA A 564 -7.33 -26.37 3.97
N ASP A 565 -6.07 -26.05 3.62
CA ASP A 565 -5.61 -25.91 2.23
C ASP A 565 -6.49 -24.95 1.41
N LEU A 566 -6.84 -23.82 2.03
CA LEU A 566 -7.62 -22.75 1.38
C LEU A 566 -6.90 -22.33 0.08
N PRO A 567 -7.59 -22.31 -1.08
CA PRO A 567 -7.00 -21.89 -2.35
C PRO A 567 -6.26 -20.57 -2.20
N TYR A 568 -4.99 -20.53 -2.65
CA TYR A 568 -4.12 -19.38 -2.38
C TYR A 568 -4.64 -18.08 -3.04
N ASP A 569 -5.32 -18.17 -4.18
CA ASP A 569 -6.03 -17.04 -4.80
C ASP A 569 -7.16 -16.49 -3.91
N GLN A 570 -7.95 -17.36 -3.30
CA GLN A 570 -8.97 -16.98 -2.32
C GLN A 570 -8.33 -16.40 -1.05
N PHE A 571 -7.26 -17.01 -0.54
CA PHE A 571 -6.50 -16.50 0.61
C PHE A 571 -6.00 -15.07 0.37
N LEU A 572 -5.34 -14.80 -0.76
CA LEU A 572 -4.92 -13.44 -1.13
C LEU A 572 -6.11 -12.48 -1.30
N THR A 573 -7.21 -12.95 -1.88
CA THR A 573 -8.42 -12.14 -2.07
C THR A 573 -9.01 -11.70 -0.73
N GLU A 574 -9.08 -12.61 0.24
CA GLU A 574 -9.61 -12.33 1.57
C GLU A 574 -8.72 -11.39 2.40
N GLN A 575 -7.39 -11.53 2.28
CA GLN A 575 -6.41 -10.66 2.96
C GLN A 575 -6.59 -9.18 2.59
N LEU A 576 -6.86 -8.90 1.30
CA LEU A 576 -6.98 -7.55 0.77
C LEU A 576 -8.42 -7.01 0.80
N ALA A 577 -9.42 -7.88 0.65
CA ALA A 577 -10.81 -7.46 0.38
C ALA A 577 -11.89 -8.40 0.95
N GLY A 578 -11.58 -9.26 1.93
CA GLY A 578 -12.53 -10.23 2.49
C GLY A 578 -13.80 -9.60 3.10
N ASP A 579 -13.71 -8.36 3.58
CA ASP A 579 -14.84 -7.54 4.04
C ASP A 579 -15.75 -7.04 2.90
N LEU A 580 -15.22 -6.95 1.67
CA LEU A 580 -15.91 -6.48 0.46
C LEU A 580 -16.37 -7.63 -0.46
N MET A 581 -15.92 -8.86 -0.23
CA MET A 581 -16.34 -10.00 -1.04
C MET A 581 -17.85 -10.22 -0.93
N PRO A 582 -18.59 -10.27 -2.06
CA PRO A 582 -20.01 -10.57 -2.03
C PRO A 582 -20.28 -11.98 -1.47
N ASP A 583 -21.51 -12.19 -1.02
CA ASP A 583 -22.11 -13.49 -0.71
C ASP A 583 -21.22 -14.42 0.15
N ALA A 584 -21.16 -14.12 1.44
CA ALA A 584 -20.69 -15.09 2.43
C ALA A 584 -21.83 -16.10 2.72
N VAL A 585 -21.51 -17.39 2.67
CA VAL A 585 -22.50 -18.48 2.81
C VAL A 585 -23.02 -18.58 4.25
N SER A 586 -22.27 -18.05 5.22
CA SER A 586 -22.70 -17.94 6.62
C SER A 586 -22.11 -16.70 7.32
N PRO A 587 -22.70 -16.24 8.44
CA PRO A 587 -22.14 -15.14 9.23
C PRO A 587 -20.75 -15.47 9.81
N ALA A 588 -20.50 -16.73 10.20
CA ALA A 588 -19.18 -17.20 10.62
C ALA A 588 -18.14 -17.10 9.48
N GLU A 589 -18.52 -17.45 8.25
CA GLU A 589 -17.64 -17.25 7.09
C GLU A 589 -17.38 -15.76 6.83
N ARG A 590 -18.41 -14.91 6.91
CA ARG A 590 -18.25 -13.46 6.80
C ARG A 590 -17.25 -12.92 7.83
N ALA A 591 -17.33 -13.39 9.07
CA ALA A 591 -16.39 -13.00 10.11
C ALA A 591 -14.97 -13.50 9.85
N ARG A 592 -14.80 -14.72 9.35
CA ARG A 592 -13.50 -15.26 8.91
C ARG A 592 -12.88 -14.39 7.80
N ARG A 593 -13.66 -14.03 6.77
CA ARG A 593 -13.21 -13.12 5.70
C ARG A 593 -12.87 -11.72 6.22
N ILE A 594 -13.60 -11.18 7.21
CA ILE A 594 -13.24 -9.91 7.86
C ILE A 594 -11.95 -10.04 8.68
N ILE A 595 -11.74 -11.14 9.42
CA ILE A 595 -10.50 -11.38 10.19
C ILE A 595 -9.27 -11.42 9.26
N ALA A 596 -9.41 -11.96 8.05
CA ALA A 596 -8.34 -11.96 7.05
C ALA A 596 -7.81 -10.55 6.74
N THR A 597 -8.69 -9.55 6.69
CA THR A 597 -8.33 -8.15 6.43
C THR A 597 -7.54 -7.49 7.56
N GLY A 598 -7.31 -8.18 8.68
CA GLY A 598 -6.29 -7.83 9.67
C GLY A 598 -4.89 -7.67 9.08
N TYR A 599 -4.63 -8.27 7.91
CA TYR A 599 -3.49 -7.98 7.02
C TYR A 599 -3.22 -6.49 6.83
N LEU A 600 -4.27 -5.71 6.54
CA LEU A 600 -4.18 -4.27 6.30
C LEU A 600 -3.91 -3.46 7.59
N MET A 601 -4.03 -4.11 8.75
CA MET A 601 -3.93 -3.49 10.08
C MET A 601 -2.60 -3.79 10.78
N VAL A 602 -2.01 -4.97 10.54
CA VAL A 602 -0.68 -5.32 11.07
C VAL A 602 0.42 -4.50 10.39
N GLY A 603 1.40 -4.02 11.17
CA GLY A 603 2.51 -3.20 10.67
C GLY A 603 2.94 -2.14 11.69
N PRO A 604 4.13 -1.52 11.50
CA PRO A 604 4.58 -0.38 12.29
C PRO A 604 3.63 0.81 12.09
N LYS A 605 3.35 1.55 13.16
CA LYS A 605 2.45 2.72 13.14
C LYS A 605 2.96 3.73 14.17
N ALA A 606 3.30 4.94 13.71
CA ALA A 606 3.62 6.06 14.61
C ALA A 606 2.32 6.54 15.26
N LEU A 607 2.25 6.50 16.59
CA LEU A 607 1.04 6.84 17.33
C LEU A 607 0.92 8.34 17.58
N ALA A 608 2.04 9.00 17.85
CA ALA A 608 2.16 10.41 18.19
C ALA A 608 2.24 11.33 16.96
N GLU A 609 2.16 10.79 15.74
CA GLU A 609 2.01 11.62 14.54
C GLU A 609 0.68 12.38 14.64
N THR A 610 0.79 13.71 14.61
CA THR A 610 -0.35 14.63 14.75
C THR A 610 -0.98 14.93 13.40
N ASP A 611 -0.21 14.83 12.31
CA ASP A 611 -0.73 14.91 10.96
C ASP A 611 -1.32 13.56 10.52
N LYS A 612 -2.65 13.43 10.64
CA LYS A 612 -3.35 12.18 10.34
C LYS A 612 -3.32 11.80 8.87
N GLU A 613 -3.18 12.77 7.96
CA GLU A 613 -3.01 12.45 6.53
C GLU A 613 -1.60 11.91 6.26
N GLN A 614 -0.56 12.43 6.90
CA GLN A 614 0.77 11.81 6.87
C GLN A 614 0.72 10.38 7.43
N SER A 615 0.09 10.18 8.59
CA SER A 615 -0.06 8.84 9.21
C SER A 615 -0.73 7.83 8.26
N ARG A 616 -1.80 8.25 7.56
CA ARG A 616 -2.51 7.40 6.59
C ARG A 616 -1.65 7.09 5.38
N LEU A 617 -0.89 8.06 4.86
CA LEU A 617 -0.04 7.87 3.70
C LEU A 617 1.15 6.96 3.99
N ASP A 618 1.70 6.98 5.20
CA ASP A 618 2.76 6.07 5.59
C ASP A 618 2.24 4.64 5.84
N ILE A 619 1.00 4.47 6.33
CA ILE A 619 0.32 3.15 6.35
C ILE A 619 0.08 2.64 4.92
N VAL A 620 -0.26 3.52 3.98
CA VAL A 620 -0.47 3.15 2.57
C VAL A 620 0.83 2.71 1.89
N ASP A 621 1.94 3.39 2.15
CA ASP A 621 3.27 2.99 1.67
C ASP A 621 3.68 1.63 2.27
N ASP A 622 3.46 1.45 3.58
CA ASP A 622 3.67 0.21 4.33
C ASP A 622 2.83 -0.97 3.77
N GLN A 623 1.59 -0.72 3.37
CA GLN A 623 0.71 -1.70 2.70
C GLN A 623 1.15 -2.02 1.27
N ILE A 624 1.64 -1.03 0.51
CA ILE A 624 2.17 -1.22 -0.85
C ILE A 624 3.45 -2.05 -0.84
N ASP A 625 4.38 -1.79 0.10
CA ASP A 625 5.64 -2.55 0.19
C ASP A 625 5.39 -4.05 0.48
N VAL A 626 4.50 -4.39 1.42
CA VAL A 626 4.16 -5.81 1.68
C VAL A 626 3.39 -6.41 0.52
N THR A 627 2.39 -5.73 -0.01
CA THR A 627 1.60 -6.29 -1.12
C THR A 627 2.49 -6.55 -2.34
N GLY A 628 3.38 -5.60 -2.65
CA GLY A 628 4.42 -5.74 -3.66
C GLY A 628 5.34 -6.94 -3.40
N ARG A 629 6.01 -7.00 -2.25
CA ARG A 629 6.96 -8.07 -1.94
C ARG A 629 6.28 -9.42 -1.71
N ALA A 630 5.33 -9.49 -0.80
CA ALA A 630 4.70 -10.73 -0.35
C ALA A 630 3.77 -11.36 -1.41
N MET A 631 3.13 -10.59 -2.29
CA MET A 631 2.21 -11.17 -3.29
C MET A 631 2.78 -11.15 -4.72
N LEU A 632 3.52 -10.10 -5.08
CA LEU A 632 4.05 -9.90 -6.46
C LEU A 632 5.56 -10.09 -6.59
N GLY A 633 6.30 -10.20 -5.48
CA GLY A 633 7.77 -10.27 -5.49
C GLY A 633 8.41 -9.01 -6.08
N LEU A 634 7.85 -7.82 -5.84
CA LEU A 634 8.36 -6.55 -6.37
C LEU A 634 8.53 -5.48 -5.28
N THR A 635 9.62 -4.70 -5.37
CA THR A 635 9.90 -3.56 -4.48
C THR A 635 9.25 -2.28 -4.98
N LEU A 636 7.96 -2.09 -4.67
CA LEU A 636 7.16 -0.98 -5.23
C LEU A 636 7.37 0.37 -4.53
N ALA A 637 7.71 0.39 -3.23
CA ALA A 637 7.74 1.62 -2.42
C ALA A 637 8.70 2.71 -2.93
N CYS A 638 9.81 2.34 -3.61
CA CYS A 638 10.72 3.34 -4.16
C CYS A 638 10.07 4.24 -5.25
N ALA A 639 8.97 3.80 -5.87
CA ALA A 639 8.21 4.59 -6.83
C ALA A 639 7.42 5.77 -6.20
N ARG A 640 7.31 5.84 -4.86
CA ARG A 640 6.64 6.91 -4.08
C ARG A 640 7.14 8.32 -4.42
N CYS A 641 8.44 8.46 -4.71
CA CYS A 641 9.12 9.75 -4.86
C CYS A 641 9.54 10.09 -6.30
N HIS A 642 9.86 9.07 -7.11
CA HIS A 642 10.31 9.17 -8.49
C HIS A 642 10.05 7.82 -9.18
N ASP A 643 9.99 7.77 -10.52
CA ASP A 643 9.85 6.49 -11.23
C ASP A 643 10.95 5.52 -10.80
N HIS A 644 10.60 4.26 -10.59
CA HIS A 644 11.51 3.28 -10.01
C HIS A 644 12.79 3.18 -10.87
N LYS A 645 13.96 3.26 -10.22
CA LYS A 645 15.24 3.55 -10.91
C LYS A 645 15.70 2.47 -11.91
N PHE A 646 15.18 1.25 -11.80
CA PHE A 646 15.64 0.09 -12.56
C PHE A 646 14.46 -0.74 -13.06
N ASP A 647 13.57 -1.16 -12.15
CA ASP A 647 12.33 -1.86 -12.49
C ASP A 647 11.32 -0.92 -13.15
N ALA A 648 10.52 -1.47 -14.06
CA ALA A 648 9.50 -0.76 -14.83
C ALA A 648 8.24 -0.49 -13.99
N VAL A 649 8.40 0.26 -12.89
CA VAL A 649 7.32 0.69 -12.00
C VAL A 649 7.33 2.21 -11.97
N ARG A 650 6.31 2.85 -12.53
CA ARG A 650 6.20 4.31 -12.56
C ARG A 650 5.65 4.84 -11.24
N THR A 651 5.92 6.11 -10.94
CA THR A 651 5.27 6.82 -9.85
C THR A 651 3.76 6.84 -10.02
N THR A 652 3.24 6.89 -11.24
CA THR A 652 1.80 6.75 -11.51
C THR A 652 1.25 5.41 -11.04
N ASP A 653 1.94 4.28 -11.26
CA ASP A 653 1.50 2.98 -10.76
C ASP A 653 1.41 2.97 -9.22
N TYR A 654 2.42 3.53 -8.54
CA TYR A 654 2.40 3.67 -7.08
C TYR A 654 1.19 4.48 -6.60
N TYR A 655 0.92 5.65 -7.20
CA TYR A 655 -0.21 6.49 -6.77
C TYR A 655 -1.57 5.90 -7.15
N ALA A 656 -1.64 5.06 -8.20
CA ALA A 656 -2.83 4.30 -8.56
C ALA A 656 -3.18 3.27 -7.48
N MET A 657 -2.20 2.48 -7.02
CA MET A 657 -2.37 1.55 -5.89
C MET A 657 -2.59 2.29 -4.56
N ALA A 658 -1.89 3.42 -4.33
CA ALA A 658 -2.04 4.21 -3.13
C ALA A 658 -3.44 4.82 -2.99
N GLY A 659 -4.09 5.19 -4.10
CA GLY A 659 -5.49 5.61 -4.08
C GLY A 659 -6.44 4.49 -3.61
N VAL A 660 -6.18 3.22 -3.99
CA VAL A 660 -6.95 2.06 -3.53
C VAL A 660 -6.83 1.87 -2.02
N PHE A 661 -5.60 1.82 -1.51
CA PHE A 661 -5.34 1.65 -0.07
C PHE A 661 -5.78 2.85 0.78
N ARG A 662 -5.56 4.08 0.30
CA ARG A 662 -6.02 5.33 0.95
C ARG A 662 -7.55 5.46 0.98
N SER A 663 -8.27 4.67 0.20
CA SER A 663 -9.74 4.52 0.27
C SER A 663 -10.18 3.53 1.37
N THR A 664 -9.35 3.32 2.38
CA THR A 664 -9.72 2.66 3.64
C THR A 664 -9.48 3.60 4.81
N GLU A 665 -10.24 3.41 5.87
CA GLU A 665 -10.01 4.09 7.14
C GLU A 665 -9.39 3.10 8.14
N PRO A 666 -8.09 3.26 8.49
CA PRO A 666 -7.46 2.43 9.52
C PRO A 666 -7.75 2.89 10.94
N PHE A 667 -8.26 4.11 11.16
CA PHE A 667 -8.32 4.74 12.48
C PHE A 667 -9.74 5.02 13.00
N MET A 668 -9.94 4.86 14.32
CA MET A 668 -11.25 5.03 14.96
C MET A 668 -11.58 6.49 15.33
N ASP A 669 -10.59 7.32 15.64
CA ASP A 669 -10.79 8.70 16.12
C ASP A 669 -9.61 9.59 15.66
N GLU A 670 -9.91 10.57 14.80
CA GLU A 670 -8.92 11.46 14.17
C GLU A 670 -8.46 12.58 15.11
N ASN A 671 -9.30 12.97 16.08
CA ASN A 671 -9.11 14.17 16.90
C ASN A 671 -8.13 13.96 18.08
N ARG A 672 -7.37 12.86 18.09
CA ARG A 672 -6.47 12.49 19.19
C ARG A 672 -5.00 12.60 18.82
N ASN A 673 -4.20 13.08 19.77
CA ASN A 673 -2.74 13.03 19.71
C ASN A 673 -2.18 11.61 19.61
N ALA A 674 -2.96 10.57 19.96
CA ALA A 674 -2.60 9.17 19.80
C ALA A 674 -3.68 8.42 19.04
N THR A 675 -3.30 7.83 17.90
CA THR A 675 -4.23 7.22 16.95
C THR A 675 -4.46 5.73 17.25
N MET A 676 -5.71 5.30 17.43
CA MET A 676 -6.05 3.89 17.63
C MET A 676 -6.67 3.29 16.36
N TRP A 677 -6.35 2.03 16.09
CA TRP A 677 -6.94 1.25 15.00
C TRP A 677 -8.41 0.87 15.29
N TRP A 678 -9.11 0.42 14.25
CA TRP A 678 -10.45 -0.14 14.40
C TRP A 678 -10.44 -1.49 15.12
N GLU A 679 -11.21 -1.56 16.20
CA GLU A 679 -11.65 -2.80 16.85
C GLU A 679 -13.19 -2.76 16.92
N PHE A 680 -13.87 -3.82 16.46
CA PHE A 680 -15.35 -3.90 16.50
C PHE A 680 -15.86 -5.34 16.49
N ASP A 681 -17.10 -5.55 16.93
CA ASP A 681 -17.72 -6.86 17.04
C ASP A 681 -18.40 -7.31 15.73
N VAL A 682 -18.18 -8.57 15.36
CA VAL A 682 -18.80 -9.22 14.18
C VAL A 682 -19.66 -10.42 14.62
N PRO A 683 -20.98 -10.42 14.34
CA PRO A 683 -21.87 -11.54 14.65
C PRO A 683 -21.44 -12.85 13.99
N GLN A 684 -21.48 -13.96 14.72
CA GLN A 684 -21.15 -15.30 14.21
C GLN A 684 -22.37 -16.08 13.69
N GLY A 685 -23.59 -15.64 14.03
CA GLY A 685 -24.84 -16.30 13.71
C GLY A 685 -25.82 -16.20 14.88
N GLU A 686 -27.03 -16.69 14.70
CA GLU A 686 -28.03 -16.72 15.76
C GLU A 686 -27.57 -17.63 16.92
N GLY A 687 -27.69 -17.13 18.16
CA GLY A 687 -27.27 -17.86 19.37
C GLY A 687 -25.75 -17.96 19.61
N GLN A 688 -24.90 -17.47 18.69
CA GLN A 688 -23.44 -17.45 18.88
C GLN A 688 -22.94 -16.05 19.30
N PRO A 689 -21.97 -15.95 20.24
CA PRO A 689 -21.41 -14.67 20.63
C PRO A 689 -20.65 -14.02 19.47
N SER A 690 -20.80 -12.70 19.31
CA SER A 690 -19.99 -11.93 18.37
C SER A 690 -18.49 -12.04 18.72
N VAL A 691 -17.63 -11.93 17.70
CA VAL A 691 -16.18 -11.86 17.89
C VAL A 691 -15.68 -10.44 17.63
N THR A 692 -14.92 -9.88 18.56
CA THR A 692 -14.20 -8.63 18.32
C THR A 692 -13.04 -8.90 17.35
N VAL A 693 -12.95 -8.10 16.29
CA VAL A 693 -11.93 -8.19 15.24
C VAL A 693 -11.12 -6.89 15.15
N MET A 694 -9.89 -6.99 14.66
CA MET A 694 -9.08 -5.86 14.21
C MET A 694 -9.06 -5.89 12.67
N ALA A 695 -9.78 -4.97 12.03
CA ALA A 695 -9.98 -4.91 10.59
C ALA A 695 -10.18 -3.46 10.14
N PRO A 696 -9.81 -3.06 8.91
CA PRO A 696 -10.06 -1.72 8.39
C PRO A 696 -11.55 -1.49 8.17
N ARG A 697 -11.92 -0.24 7.87
CA ARG A 697 -13.22 0.08 7.28
C ARG A 697 -13.08 0.59 5.86
N GLU A 698 -14.07 0.29 5.05
CA GLU A 698 -14.31 0.96 3.78
C GLU A 698 -14.51 2.46 4.03
N ALA A 699 -13.92 3.29 3.18
CA ALA A 699 -13.97 4.74 3.30
C ALA A 699 -14.22 5.37 1.92
N VAL A 700 -14.72 6.61 1.93
CA VAL A 700 -14.99 7.39 0.72
C VAL A 700 -13.83 7.23 -0.28
N PRO A 701 -14.09 6.74 -1.50
CA PRO A 701 -13.06 6.51 -2.50
C PRO A 701 -12.23 7.75 -2.78
N ARG A 702 -10.93 7.58 -3.05
CA ARG A 702 -9.99 8.68 -3.33
C ARG A 702 -9.13 8.38 -4.54
N ASN A 703 -8.97 9.38 -5.39
CA ASN A 703 -7.89 9.43 -6.38
C ASN A 703 -6.80 10.34 -5.78
N LEU A 704 -5.52 9.97 -5.93
CA LEU A 704 -4.42 10.73 -5.33
C LEU A 704 -3.68 11.54 -6.38
N ARG A 705 -3.23 12.74 -6.01
CA ARG A 705 -2.23 13.48 -6.79
C ARG A 705 -0.85 12.90 -6.50
N VAL A 706 0.01 12.83 -7.51
CA VAL A 706 1.42 12.46 -7.33
C VAL A 706 2.07 13.44 -6.35
N HIS A 707 2.68 12.95 -5.27
CA HIS A 707 3.49 13.80 -4.40
C HIS A 707 4.88 13.93 -5.02
N LEU A 708 5.21 15.11 -5.54
CA LEU A 708 6.48 15.33 -6.25
C LEU A 708 7.64 15.17 -5.26
N ARG A 709 8.56 14.24 -5.55
CA ARG A 709 9.64 13.82 -4.63
C ARG A 709 9.13 13.32 -3.27
N GLY A 710 7.91 12.78 -3.23
CA GLY A 710 7.26 12.27 -2.01
C GLY A 710 6.64 13.34 -1.10
N ASN A 711 6.79 14.64 -1.42
CA ASN A 711 6.26 15.72 -0.60
C ASN A 711 4.76 15.94 -0.85
N ARG A 712 3.92 15.54 0.11
CA ARG A 712 2.44 15.66 0.01
C ARG A 712 1.89 17.08 -0.05
N PHE A 713 2.71 18.10 0.19
CA PHE A 713 2.34 19.50 -0.04
C PHE A 713 2.72 20.00 -1.44
N THR A 714 3.52 19.25 -2.20
CA THR A 714 3.97 19.60 -3.55
C THR A 714 3.37 18.64 -4.57
N LEU A 715 2.18 18.98 -5.06
CA LEU A 715 1.34 18.05 -5.83
C LEU A 715 1.56 18.13 -7.35
N GLY A 716 1.54 16.95 -7.97
CA GLY A 716 1.53 16.73 -9.41
C GLY A 716 0.14 16.43 -9.97
N PRO A 717 0.06 15.74 -11.12
CA PRO A 717 -1.17 15.25 -11.72
C PRO A 717 -1.97 14.33 -10.78
N VAL A 718 -3.29 14.29 -10.95
CA VAL A 718 -4.21 13.33 -10.32
C VAL A 718 -4.07 11.97 -11.00
N VAL A 719 -3.99 10.90 -10.22
CA VAL A 719 -3.87 9.52 -10.69
C VAL A 719 -5.15 8.75 -10.39
N ARG A 720 -5.68 8.03 -11.39
CA ARG A 720 -6.81 7.10 -11.21
C ARG A 720 -6.39 5.92 -10.35
N ARG A 721 -7.25 5.48 -9.44
CA ARG A 721 -7.07 4.19 -8.74
C ARG A 721 -6.86 3.06 -9.75
N GLY A 722 -5.91 2.16 -9.49
CA GLY A 722 -5.49 1.14 -10.46
C GLY A 722 -4.41 0.19 -9.94
N MET A 723 -3.82 -0.55 -10.88
CA MET A 723 -2.85 -1.63 -10.69
C MET A 723 -1.57 -1.35 -11.50
N LEU A 724 -0.54 -2.19 -11.40
CA LEU A 724 0.73 -2.02 -12.13
C LEU A 724 0.53 -2.15 -13.65
N GLU A 725 0.66 -1.04 -14.40
CA GLU A 725 0.39 -1.00 -15.85
C GLU A 725 1.38 -1.85 -16.67
N VAL A 726 2.61 -2.09 -16.16
CA VAL A 726 3.59 -2.98 -16.83
C VAL A 726 3.16 -4.46 -16.83
N VAL A 727 2.42 -4.87 -15.79
CA VAL A 727 1.97 -6.26 -15.59
C VAL A 727 0.59 -6.48 -16.23
N THR A 728 -0.18 -5.42 -16.49
CA THR A 728 -1.43 -5.52 -17.28
C THR A 728 -1.12 -5.68 -18.76
N GLN A 729 -1.37 -6.86 -19.31
CA GLN A 729 -1.19 -7.13 -20.74
C GLN A 729 -2.35 -6.57 -21.56
N SER A 730 -2.01 -5.92 -22.67
CA SER A 730 -2.97 -5.41 -23.66
C SER A 730 -3.69 -6.58 -24.37
N GLY A 731 -4.77 -7.07 -23.76
CA GLY A 731 -5.57 -8.18 -24.30
C GLY A 731 -6.41 -8.94 -23.26
N THR A 732 -6.06 -8.89 -21.97
CA THR A 732 -6.85 -9.53 -20.89
C THR A 732 -7.83 -8.53 -20.27
N ASP A 733 -8.77 -8.03 -21.08
CA ASP A 733 -9.58 -6.83 -20.81
C ASP A 733 -10.81 -7.05 -19.90
N THR A 734 -10.74 -8.01 -18.96
CA THR A 734 -11.93 -8.50 -18.22
C THR A 734 -11.80 -8.57 -16.69
N ALA A 735 -10.74 -8.00 -16.09
CA ALA A 735 -10.60 -8.00 -14.62
C ALA A 735 -9.81 -6.83 -13.98
N ALA A 736 -9.08 -6.02 -14.76
CA ALA A 736 -8.05 -5.11 -14.22
C ALA A 736 -8.43 -3.62 -14.19
N GLY A 737 -9.70 -3.28 -14.48
CA GLY A 737 -10.18 -1.89 -14.45
C GLY A 737 -10.97 -1.58 -13.19
N ILE A 738 -10.55 -0.57 -12.44
CA ILE A 738 -11.41 0.11 -11.45
C ILE A 738 -12.29 1.09 -12.21
N ASP A 739 -13.61 0.91 -12.15
CA ASP A 739 -14.58 1.86 -12.74
C ASP A 739 -14.40 3.24 -12.06
N PRO A 740 -14.12 4.33 -12.81
CA PRO A 740 -14.00 5.67 -12.26
C PRO A 740 -15.24 6.18 -11.50
N GLN A 741 -16.40 5.55 -11.70
CA GLN A 741 -17.67 5.84 -11.04
C GLN A 741 -18.02 4.87 -9.90
N GLN A 742 -17.18 3.87 -9.59
CA GLN A 742 -17.49 2.98 -8.47
C GLN A 742 -17.32 3.67 -7.12
N VAL A 743 -18.35 3.53 -6.28
CA VAL A 743 -18.38 4.05 -4.90
C VAL A 743 -17.41 3.32 -3.96
N SER A 744 -16.81 2.21 -4.39
CA SER A 744 -15.90 1.41 -3.58
C SER A 744 -14.42 1.83 -3.74
N SER A 745 -13.64 1.46 -2.72
CA SER A 745 -12.19 1.63 -2.65
C SER A 745 -11.40 1.08 -3.85
N GLY A 746 -11.88 0.05 -4.55
CA GLY A 746 -11.09 -0.67 -5.55
C GLY A 746 -10.27 -1.85 -5.02
N ARG A 747 -10.35 -2.14 -3.71
CA ARG A 747 -9.57 -3.22 -3.09
C ARG A 747 -9.93 -4.60 -3.62
N LEU A 748 -11.22 -4.86 -3.91
CA LEU A 748 -11.67 -6.15 -4.42
C LEU A 748 -11.15 -6.40 -5.85
N GLU A 749 -11.10 -5.35 -6.66
CA GLU A 749 -10.57 -5.40 -8.04
C GLU A 749 -9.06 -5.61 -8.01
N LEU A 750 -8.33 -4.88 -7.15
CA LEU A 750 -6.89 -5.08 -6.92
C LEU A 750 -6.60 -6.52 -6.45
N ALA A 751 -7.36 -7.02 -5.49
CA ALA A 751 -7.20 -8.35 -4.93
C ALA A 751 -7.45 -9.44 -5.98
N ARG A 752 -8.52 -9.31 -6.76
CA ARG A 752 -8.83 -10.20 -7.90
C ARG A 752 -7.75 -10.16 -8.98
N TRP A 753 -7.16 -9.00 -9.27
CA TRP A 753 -6.08 -8.87 -10.24
C TRP A 753 -4.76 -9.52 -9.75
N ILE A 754 -4.43 -9.40 -8.46
CA ILE A 754 -3.29 -10.12 -7.86
C ILE A 754 -3.55 -11.63 -7.90
N ALA A 755 -4.73 -12.07 -7.48
CA ALA A 755 -5.13 -13.47 -7.43
C ALA A 755 -5.47 -14.10 -8.80
N HIS A 756 -5.41 -13.34 -9.89
CA HIS A 756 -5.85 -13.82 -11.20
C HIS A 756 -4.91 -14.91 -11.76
N PRO A 757 -5.41 -16.02 -12.32
CA PRO A 757 -4.60 -17.07 -12.95
C PRO A 757 -3.64 -16.60 -14.06
N ALA A 758 -3.96 -15.51 -14.74
CA ALA A 758 -3.09 -14.91 -15.77
C ALA A 758 -2.09 -13.88 -15.22
N ASN A 759 -2.08 -13.60 -13.91
CA ASN A 759 -1.05 -12.75 -13.30
C ASN A 759 0.31 -13.48 -13.37
N PRO A 760 1.33 -12.91 -14.02
CA PRO A 760 2.59 -13.60 -14.27
C PRO A 760 3.47 -13.76 -13.03
N LEU A 761 3.18 -13.05 -11.94
CA LEU A 761 4.02 -12.99 -10.74
C LEU A 761 3.50 -13.91 -9.62
N THR A 762 2.21 -13.81 -9.27
CA THR A 762 1.64 -14.38 -8.05
C THR A 762 1.90 -15.87 -7.86
N SER A 763 1.69 -16.68 -8.91
CA SER A 763 1.92 -18.11 -8.88
C SER A 763 3.41 -18.46 -8.81
N ARG A 764 4.25 -17.80 -9.63
CA ARG A 764 5.72 -17.95 -9.61
C ARG A 764 6.32 -17.63 -8.24
N VAL A 765 5.89 -16.52 -7.64
CA VAL A 765 6.36 -16.04 -6.33
C VAL A 765 6.03 -17.03 -5.23
N MET A 766 4.79 -17.55 -5.19
CA MET A 766 4.39 -18.51 -4.16
C MET A 766 5.11 -19.86 -4.30
N VAL A 767 5.17 -20.46 -5.50
CA VAL A 767 5.89 -21.72 -5.69
C VAL A 767 7.39 -21.59 -5.44
N ASN A 768 7.98 -20.42 -5.73
CA ASN A 768 9.38 -20.13 -5.41
C ASN A 768 9.66 -20.12 -3.90
N ARG A 769 8.71 -19.63 -3.07
CA ARG A 769 8.84 -19.66 -1.60
C ARG A 769 8.59 -21.04 -1.02
N ILE A 770 7.59 -21.76 -1.53
CA ILE A 770 7.39 -23.17 -1.18
C ILE A 770 8.68 -23.95 -1.46
N TRP A 771 9.28 -23.76 -2.64
CA TRP A 771 10.58 -24.34 -3.00
C TRP A 771 11.70 -23.91 -2.03
N GLN A 772 11.82 -22.61 -1.74
CA GLN A 772 12.83 -22.07 -0.83
C GLN A 772 12.80 -22.75 0.54
N HIS A 773 11.62 -22.97 1.14
CA HIS A 773 11.53 -23.59 2.46
C HIS A 773 11.81 -25.11 2.47
N HIS A 774 11.83 -25.78 1.30
CA HIS A 774 12.22 -27.19 1.13
C HIS A 774 13.69 -27.38 0.71
N PHE A 775 14.35 -26.35 0.18
CA PHE A 775 15.73 -26.45 -0.36
C PHE A 775 16.69 -25.39 0.18
N ASP A 776 16.25 -24.57 1.14
CA ASP A 776 16.98 -23.43 1.72
C ASP A 776 17.38 -22.32 0.71
N ARG A 777 16.95 -22.43 -0.55
CA ARG A 777 17.13 -21.40 -1.59
C ARG A 777 16.01 -21.51 -2.62
N GLY A 778 15.38 -20.38 -2.96
CA GLY A 778 14.41 -20.32 -4.05
C GLY A 778 15.07 -20.58 -5.42
N LEU A 779 14.27 -20.98 -6.41
CA LEU A 779 14.69 -21.00 -7.81
C LEU A 779 15.13 -19.59 -8.26
N VAL A 780 14.38 -18.57 -7.85
CA VAL A 780 14.81 -17.17 -7.73
C VAL A 780 15.27 -16.97 -6.28
N ALA A 781 16.55 -16.67 -6.07
CA ALA A 781 17.11 -16.56 -4.72
C ALA A 781 16.62 -15.30 -3.97
N THR A 782 16.36 -14.21 -4.70
CA THR A 782 15.77 -12.97 -4.17
C THR A 782 14.25 -13.09 -4.12
N SER A 783 13.71 -13.84 -3.16
CA SER A 783 12.30 -14.24 -3.14
C SER A 783 11.29 -13.11 -2.84
N ASP A 784 11.74 -11.89 -2.55
CA ASP A 784 10.94 -10.65 -2.50
C ASP A 784 11.20 -9.69 -3.68
N ASN A 785 12.15 -10.00 -4.57
CA ASN A 785 12.49 -9.18 -5.73
C ASN A 785 12.76 -10.03 -6.98
N PHE A 786 11.76 -10.08 -7.86
CA PHE A 786 11.77 -10.71 -9.18
C PHE A 786 12.13 -9.70 -10.29
N GLY A 787 12.29 -8.42 -9.95
CA GLY A 787 12.64 -7.35 -10.88
C GLY A 787 14.07 -7.44 -11.42
N THR A 788 14.46 -6.42 -12.17
CA THR A 788 15.78 -6.23 -12.80
C THR A 788 16.96 -6.29 -11.83
N ARG A 789 16.76 -6.00 -10.54
CA ARG A 789 17.77 -6.14 -9.48
C ARG A 789 17.76 -7.50 -8.77
N GLY A 790 16.75 -8.32 -9.01
CA GLY A 790 16.66 -9.69 -8.52
C GLY A 790 17.61 -10.65 -9.23
N GLU A 791 17.84 -11.82 -8.62
CA GLU A 791 18.45 -12.93 -9.33
C GLU A 791 17.49 -13.51 -10.39
N ARG A 792 18.03 -13.97 -11.52
CA ARG A 792 17.27 -14.76 -12.49
C ARG A 792 17.05 -16.19 -11.96
N PRO A 793 15.92 -16.85 -12.30
CA PRO A 793 15.67 -18.22 -11.89
C PRO A 793 16.78 -19.17 -12.35
N THR A 794 17.20 -20.07 -11.46
CA THR A 794 18.18 -21.13 -11.76
C THR A 794 17.61 -22.15 -12.76
N HIS A 795 16.31 -22.44 -12.64
CA HIS A 795 15.56 -23.36 -13.49
C HIS A 795 14.28 -22.65 -13.97
N PRO A 796 14.34 -21.80 -15.01
CA PRO A 796 13.19 -21.00 -15.48
C PRO A 796 12.00 -21.87 -15.91
N GLU A 797 12.26 -22.96 -16.64
CA GLU A 797 11.22 -23.87 -17.09
C GLU A 797 10.54 -24.59 -15.90
N LEU A 798 11.31 -25.00 -14.90
CA LEU A 798 10.76 -25.60 -13.68
C LEU A 798 9.89 -24.61 -12.90
N LEU A 799 10.31 -23.34 -12.80
CA LEU A 799 9.54 -22.29 -12.13
C LEU A 799 8.18 -22.07 -12.82
N ASP A 800 8.18 -21.92 -14.14
CA ASP A 800 6.94 -21.73 -14.93
C ASP A 800 6.06 -22.98 -14.90
N TRP A 801 6.66 -24.17 -14.99
CA TRP A 801 5.94 -25.43 -14.87
C TRP A 801 5.26 -25.57 -13.50
N LEU A 802 5.99 -25.33 -12.40
CA LEU A 802 5.44 -25.35 -11.04
C LEU A 802 4.35 -24.30 -10.85
N ALA A 803 4.57 -23.07 -11.32
CA ALA A 803 3.58 -22.00 -11.24
C ALA A 803 2.27 -22.37 -11.96
N ARG A 804 2.37 -23.02 -13.13
CA ARG A 804 1.22 -23.57 -13.86
C ARG A 804 0.56 -24.75 -13.12
N GLN A 805 1.33 -25.68 -12.58
CA GLN A 805 0.78 -26.81 -11.79
C GLN A 805 0.05 -26.32 -10.53
N PHE A 806 0.53 -25.25 -9.89
CA PHE A 806 -0.12 -24.64 -8.73
C PHE A 806 -1.48 -24.05 -9.07
N VAL A 807 -1.59 -23.31 -10.17
CA VAL A 807 -2.89 -22.80 -10.66
C VAL A 807 -3.81 -23.97 -11.06
N GLN A 808 -3.29 -24.97 -11.78
CA GLN A 808 -4.05 -26.15 -12.22
C GLN A 808 -4.53 -27.04 -11.05
N SER A 809 -3.83 -27.04 -9.91
CA SER A 809 -4.25 -27.76 -8.69
C SER A 809 -5.36 -27.03 -7.91
N GLY A 810 -5.91 -25.93 -8.42
CA GLY A 810 -6.83 -25.07 -7.68
C GLY A 810 -6.12 -24.28 -6.58
N TRP A 811 -4.87 -23.87 -6.83
CA TRP A 811 -4.03 -23.11 -5.90
C TRP A 811 -3.76 -23.83 -4.56
N SER A 812 -3.76 -25.17 -4.56
CA SER A 812 -3.47 -26.01 -3.39
C SER A 812 -1.98 -25.96 -3.02
N VAL A 813 -1.69 -25.50 -1.81
CA VAL A 813 -0.33 -25.41 -1.27
C VAL A 813 0.15 -26.81 -0.85
N LYS A 814 -0.73 -27.62 -0.25
CA LYS A 814 -0.41 -29.02 0.11
C LYS A 814 -0.07 -29.86 -1.12
N GLN A 815 -0.71 -29.63 -2.27
CA GLN A 815 -0.37 -30.33 -3.51
C GLN A 815 1.04 -29.99 -4.00
N MET A 816 1.50 -28.74 -3.85
CA MET A 816 2.88 -28.36 -4.17
C MET A 816 3.89 -29.01 -3.23
N HIS A 817 3.56 -29.14 -1.94
CA HIS A 817 4.41 -29.89 -1.00
C HIS A 817 4.54 -31.36 -1.40
N ARG A 818 3.42 -32.06 -1.68
CA ARG A 818 3.46 -33.46 -2.17
C ARG A 818 4.40 -33.59 -3.37
N LEU A 819 4.20 -32.75 -4.38
CA LEU A 819 4.98 -32.76 -5.63
C LEU A 819 6.49 -32.58 -5.40
N ILE A 820 6.87 -31.73 -4.44
CA ILE A 820 8.26 -31.45 -4.08
C ILE A 820 8.85 -32.57 -3.21
N VAL A 821 8.22 -32.97 -2.11
CA VAL A 821 8.81 -33.94 -1.17
C VAL A 821 8.90 -35.35 -1.76
N HIS A 822 8.00 -35.69 -2.70
CA HIS A 822 8.08 -36.94 -3.47
C HIS A 822 9.14 -36.93 -4.58
N SER A 823 9.74 -35.78 -4.92
CA SER A 823 10.81 -35.71 -5.92
C SER A 823 12.07 -36.46 -5.47
N ALA A 824 12.78 -37.08 -6.40
CA ALA A 824 14.11 -37.61 -6.16
C ALA A 824 15.08 -36.50 -5.74
N ALA A 825 14.96 -35.31 -6.33
CA ALA A 825 15.75 -34.13 -6.00
C ALA A 825 15.67 -33.76 -4.50
N TYR A 826 14.48 -33.78 -3.90
CA TYR A 826 14.28 -33.54 -2.46
C TYR A 826 14.84 -34.70 -1.62
N GLN A 827 14.74 -35.95 -2.08
CA GLN A 827 15.14 -37.14 -1.33
C GLN A 827 16.65 -37.47 -1.40
N GLN A 828 17.48 -36.62 -2.00
CA GLN A 828 18.94 -36.83 -2.09
C GLN A 828 19.62 -36.76 -0.72
N GLN A 829 20.76 -37.44 -0.60
CA GLN A 829 21.73 -37.21 0.47
C GLN A 829 22.22 -35.76 0.47
N SER A 830 22.59 -35.27 1.65
CA SER A 830 23.04 -33.90 1.81
C SER A 830 24.52 -33.68 1.53
N VAL A 831 24.81 -32.49 1.03
CA VAL A 831 26.16 -32.00 0.73
C VAL A 831 26.89 -31.63 2.03
N SER A 832 28.14 -32.05 2.12
CA SER A 832 29.05 -31.82 3.23
C SER A 832 30.46 -31.53 2.74
N ASP A 833 31.29 -30.97 3.60
CA ASP A 833 32.67 -30.56 3.29
C ASP A 833 33.56 -31.73 2.79
N ARG A 834 33.12 -32.97 3.01
CA ARG A 834 33.78 -34.21 2.57
C ARG A 834 33.32 -34.72 1.21
N ASN A 835 32.19 -34.25 0.68
CA ASN A 835 31.59 -34.72 -0.57
C ASN A 835 31.07 -33.61 -1.50
N THR A 836 31.31 -32.33 -1.21
CA THR A 836 30.90 -31.20 -2.08
C THR A 836 31.36 -31.37 -3.55
N PRO A 837 30.42 -31.39 -4.53
CA PRO A 837 30.77 -31.53 -5.94
C PRO A 837 31.41 -30.24 -6.47
N SER A 838 32.57 -30.34 -7.11
CA SER A 838 33.36 -29.18 -7.55
C SER A 838 32.66 -28.26 -8.57
N GLY A 839 31.66 -28.76 -9.29
CA GLY A 839 30.85 -27.98 -10.23
C GLY A 839 29.53 -27.42 -9.67
N ASP A 840 29.18 -27.74 -8.42
CA ASP A 840 28.02 -27.17 -7.73
C ASP A 840 28.31 -26.93 -6.22
N PRO A 841 29.38 -26.19 -5.87
CA PRO A 841 29.80 -26.04 -4.47
C PRO A 841 28.79 -25.27 -3.61
N GLU A 842 27.98 -24.41 -4.24
CA GLU A 842 26.90 -23.67 -3.58
C GLU A 842 25.57 -24.46 -3.54
N GLY A 843 25.46 -25.64 -4.16
CA GLY A 843 24.20 -26.37 -4.25
C GLY A 843 23.11 -25.59 -5.00
N ARG A 844 23.46 -24.96 -6.12
CA ARG A 844 22.60 -24.16 -7.01
C ARG A 844 21.88 -25.02 -8.05
N TRP A 845 22.53 -26.10 -8.50
CA TRP A 845 22.01 -27.02 -9.52
C TRP A 845 21.36 -28.27 -8.91
N LEU A 846 21.35 -28.38 -7.57
CA LEU A 846 20.66 -29.41 -6.80
C LEU A 846 21.28 -30.81 -7.01
N ALA A 847 22.60 -30.87 -7.16
CA ALA A 847 23.33 -32.15 -7.25
C ALA A 847 23.25 -32.98 -5.94
N GLY A 848 22.91 -32.34 -4.82
CA GLY A 848 22.58 -32.97 -3.55
C GLY A 848 21.74 -32.04 -2.69
N HIS A 849 21.21 -32.53 -1.58
CA HIS A 849 20.39 -31.71 -0.66
C HIS A 849 21.29 -30.80 0.20
N ARG A 850 20.77 -29.70 0.75
CA ARG A 850 21.54 -28.81 1.63
C ARG A 850 21.38 -29.21 3.09
N ARG A 851 22.47 -29.17 3.86
CA ARG A 851 22.39 -29.28 5.33
C ARG A 851 21.76 -28.00 5.89
N ARG A 852 20.51 -28.09 6.33
CA ARG A 852 19.75 -26.98 6.93
C ARG A 852 19.91 -26.97 8.46
N ARG A 853 20.06 -25.78 9.04
CA ARG A 853 19.96 -25.56 10.48
C ARG A 853 18.50 -25.38 10.89
N MET A 854 18.14 -25.79 12.10
CA MET A 854 16.81 -25.49 12.65
C MET A 854 16.65 -24.00 12.91
N SER A 855 15.50 -23.44 12.55
CA SER A 855 15.09 -22.09 12.96
C SER A 855 14.85 -22.03 14.47
N VAL A 856 14.80 -20.83 15.06
CA VAL A 856 14.54 -20.69 16.50
C VAL A 856 13.24 -21.36 16.96
N GLU A 857 12.19 -21.31 16.15
CA GLU A 857 10.91 -21.95 16.42
C GLU A 857 11.06 -23.46 16.45
N GLU A 858 11.79 -24.04 15.49
CA GLU A 858 12.10 -25.48 15.46
C GLU A 858 12.97 -25.89 16.65
N ILE A 859 13.99 -25.11 17.02
CA ILE A 859 14.84 -25.38 18.20
C ILE A 859 13.99 -25.38 19.47
N ARG A 860 13.21 -24.32 19.71
CA ARG A 860 12.39 -24.15 20.92
C ARG A 860 11.27 -25.19 20.99
N ASP A 861 10.57 -25.44 19.89
CA ASP A 861 9.48 -26.40 19.85
C ASP A 861 10.00 -27.83 19.93
N SER A 862 11.17 -28.14 19.35
CA SER A 862 11.86 -29.43 19.52
C SER A 862 12.28 -29.65 20.96
N LEU A 863 12.88 -28.65 21.63
CA LEU A 863 13.26 -28.72 23.06
C LEU A 863 12.05 -29.07 23.94
N LEU A 864 10.89 -28.48 23.67
CA LEU A 864 9.64 -28.78 24.38
C LEU A 864 9.04 -30.13 23.98
N ALA A 865 9.14 -30.52 22.71
CA ALA A 865 8.60 -31.79 22.20
C ALA A 865 9.38 -33.00 22.70
N VAL A 866 10.72 -33.00 22.60
CA VAL A 866 11.56 -34.13 23.02
C VAL A 866 11.57 -34.28 24.54
N SER A 867 11.49 -33.20 25.31
CA SER A 867 11.27 -33.28 26.77
C SER A 867 9.83 -33.67 27.15
N GLY A 868 8.91 -33.68 26.19
CA GLY A 868 7.49 -33.96 26.39
C GLY A 868 6.78 -32.92 27.25
N ARG A 869 7.25 -31.67 27.23
CA ARG A 869 6.66 -30.48 27.86
C ARG A 869 5.72 -29.71 26.92
N LEU A 870 5.80 -29.92 25.61
CA LEU A 870 5.03 -29.19 24.60
C LEU A 870 3.52 -29.41 24.76
N ASP A 871 2.79 -28.32 25.00
CA ASP A 871 1.33 -28.27 24.87
C ASP A 871 0.96 -28.09 23.39
N ARG A 872 0.42 -29.15 22.78
CA ARG A 872 -0.02 -29.18 21.38
C ARG A 872 -1.41 -28.58 21.14
N ARG A 873 -2.05 -27.99 22.16
CA ARG A 873 -3.33 -27.29 21.96
C ARG A 873 -3.09 -25.96 21.27
N ALA A 874 -3.87 -25.68 20.23
CA ALA A 874 -3.83 -24.40 19.51
C ALA A 874 -3.87 -23.20 20.48
N GLY A 875 -3.10 -22.15 20.16
CA GLY A 875 -3.14 -20.87 20.86
C GLY A 875 -4.41 -20.09 20.51
N THR A 876 -4.96 -19.41 21.51
CA THR A 876 -6.13 -18.54 21.40
C THR A 876 -5.70 -17.10 21.73
N ASN A 877 -6.34 -16.46 22.71
CA ASN A 877 -6.06 -15.09 23.13
C ASN A 877 -4.98 -14.96 24.21
N GLU A 878 -4.28 -16.03 24.62
CA GLU A 878 -3.36 -15.97 25.77
C GLU A 878 -2.26 -14.91 25.59
N SER A 879 -1.73 -14.76 24.37
CA SER A 879 -0.76 -13.71 24.02
C SER A 879 -1.35 -12.31 24.16
N GLY A 880 -2.55 -12.09 23.64
CA GLY A 880 -3.29 -10.83 23.72
C GLY A 880 -3.72 -10.45 25.14
N GLU A 881 -4.19 -11.40 25.96
CA GLU A 881 -4.54 -11.16 27.37
C GLU A 881 -3.30 -10.83 28.20
N TYR A 882 -2.22 -11.59 28.05
CA TYR A 882 -0.96 -11.36 28.75
C TYR A 882 -0.38 -9.97 28.45
N LEU A 883 -0.34 -9.57 27.17
CA LEU A 883 0.13 -8.24 26.78
C LEU A 883 -0.77 -7.12 27.35
N ILE A 884 -2.08 -7.37 27.50
CA ILE A 884 -3.04 -6.41 28.06
C ILE A 884 -2.94 -6.31 29.58
N GLU A 885 -2.76 -7.42 30.29
CA GLU A 885 -2.52 -7.45 31.74
C GLU A 885 -1.25 -6.67 32.11
N LYS A 886 -0.23 -6.72 31.25
CA LYS A 886 1.06 -6.04 31.41
C LYS A 886 1.06 -4.58 30.91
N ALA A 887 0.01 -4.12 30.24
CA ALA A 887 -0.05 -2.77 29.67
C ALA A 887 -0.46 -1.71 30.71
N GLU A 888 0.04 -0.47 30.58
CA GLU A 888 -0.39 0.60 31.49
C GLU A 888 -1.80 1.10 31.20
N GLY A 889 -2.59 1.29 32.26
CA GLY A 889 -3.89 1.96 32.22
C GLY A 889 -3.79 3.48 32.12
N ILE A 890 -3.12 4.03 31.09
CA ILE A 890 -3.14 5.48 30.84
C ILE A 890 -4.49 5.87 30.22
N GLY A 891 -5.44 6.30 31.05
CA GLY A 891 -6.69 6.91 30.59
C GLY A 891 -7.54 6.03 29.66
N ALA A 892 -7.49 4.70 29.86
CA ALA A 892 -8.28 3.68 29.16
C ALA A 892 -8.14 3.57 27.62
N LYS A 893 -7.25 4.34 26.97
CA LYS A 893 -7.31 4.52 25.50
C LYS A 893 -6.02 4.24 24.73
N ILE A 894 -4.84 4.31 25.35
CA ILE A 894 -3.59 3.79 24.79
C ILE A 894 -3.11 2.69 25.72
N ARG A 895 -2.62 1.56 25.18
CA ARG A 895 -2.19 0.40 25.96
C ARG A 895 -0.70 0.11 25.71
N PRO A 896 0.23 0.90 26.27
CA PRO A 896 1.66 0.70 26.03
C PRO A 896 2.14 -0.58 26.71
N ASN A 897 2.85 -1.42 25.97
CA ASN A 897 3.43 -2.66 26.46
C ASN A 897 4.60 -2.40 27.44
N ARG A 898 4.69 -3.22 28.49
CA ARG A 898 5.82 -3.26 29.43
C ARG A 898 6.53 -4.62 29.53
N VAL A 899 6.15 -5.59 28.70
CA VAL A 899 6.86 -6.88 28.61
C VAL A 899 8.28 -6.64 28.08
N GLY A 900 9.27 -7.04 28.88
CA GLY A 900 10.69 -7.06 28.52
C GLY A 900 11.04 -8.31 27.69
N ALA A 901 12.15 -8.27 26.97
CA ALA A 901 12.62 -9.38 26.13
C ALA A 901 12.99 -10.65 26.94
N ASP A 902 13.22 -10.48 28.24
CA ASP A 902 13.63 -11.47 29.23
C ASP A 902 12.48 -11.94 30.16
N ASP A 903 11.22 -11.50 29.94
CA ASP A 903 10.12 -11.81 30.85
C ASP A 903 9.91 -13.34 30.99
N PRO A 904 9.76 -13.87 32.23
CA PRO A 904 9.61 -15.30 32.50
C PRO A 904 8.49 -16.00 31.73
N PHE A 905 7.51 -15.26 31.20
CA PHE A 905 6.47 -15.81 30.32
C PHE A 905 7.05 -16.57 29.12
N TYR A 906 8.08 -16.03 28.44
CA TYR A 906 8.66 -16.65 27.25
C TYR A 906 9.29 -18.04 27.52
N THR A 907 9.78 -18.24 28.74
CA THR A 907 10.36 -19.51 29.21
C THR A 907 9.32 -20.48 29.76
N SER A 908 8.28 -19.97 30.43
CA SER A 908 7.23 -20.76 31.09
C SER A 908 6.05 -21.12 30.18
N PHE A 909 5.87 -20.44 29.05
CA PHE A 909 4.82 -20.71 28.07
C PHE A 909 5.12 -21.99 27.28
N LEU A 910 4.35 -23.06 27.50
CA LEU A 910 4.66 -24.40 26.98
C LEU A 910 4.07 -24.74 25.60
N LYS A 911 3.34 -23.83 24.94
CA LYS A 911 2.85 -24.05 23.56
C LYS A 911 3.91 -23.71 22.51
N ARG A 912 3.60 -24.09 21.26
CA ARG A 912 4.37 -23.77 20.04
C ARG A 912 4.78 -22.30 19.98
N THR A 913 5.96 -22.06 19.44
CA THR A 913 6.61 -20.73 19.42
C THR A 913 5.84 -19.69 18.60
N ILE A 914 5.06 -20.11 17.59
CA ILE A 914 4.16 -19.23 16.84
C ILE A 914 3.10 -18.53 17.72
N TYR A 915 2.80 -19.07 18.91
CA TYR A 915 1.84 -18.50 19.85
C TYR A 915 2.46 -17.60 20.93
N LEU A 916 3.78 -17.37 20.90
CA LEU A 916 4.40 -16.36 21.76
C LEU A 916 4.01 -14.94 21.33
N PRO A 917 3.82 -14.01 22.29
CA PRO A 917 3.59 -12.61 21.97
C PRO A 917 4.83 -11.97 21.35
N VAL A 918 4.66 -11.39 20.16
CA VAL A 918 5.71 -10.66 19.44
C VAL A 918 5.48 -9.17 19.62
N VAL A 919 6.42 -8.48 20.26
CA VAL A 919 6.43 -7.02 20.46
C VAL A 919 7.53 -6.40 19.59
N ARG A 920 7.17 -5.43 18.76
CA ARG A 920 8.02 -4.95 17.65
C ARG A 920 9.36 -4.38 18.08
N ASN A 921 9.38 -3.53 19.11
CA ASN A 921 10.62 -2.93 19.61
C ASN A 921 11.22 -3.69 20.81
N MET A 922 10.67 -4.85 21.19
CA MET A 922 11.08 -5.68 22.34
C MET A 922 10.94 -7.18 22.00
N LEU A 923 11.65 -7.64 20.97
CA LEU A 923 11.62 -9.04 20.56
C LEU A 923 12.25 -9.92 21.67
N PRO A 924 11.68 -11.10 22.01
CA PRO A 924 12.20 -11.96 23.08
C PRO A 924 13.64 -12.41 22.82
N ASP A 925 14.45 -12.50 23.88
CA ASP A 925 15.90 -12.79 23.78
C ASP A 925 16.19 -14.06 22.98
N VAL A 926 15.40 -15.13 23.18
CA VAL A 926 15.54 -16.39 22.45
C VAL A 926 15.30 -16.20 20.94
N LEU A 927 14.32 -15.38 20.54
CA LEU A 927 14.00 -15.11 19.14
C LEU A 927 15.06 -14.20 18.51
N ALA A 928 15.46 -13.14 19.21
CA ALA A 928 16.49 -12.22 18.74
C ALA A 928 17.87 -12.88 18.58
N LEU A 929 18.25 -13.80 19.46
CA LEU A 929 19.55 -14.47 19.44
C LEU A 929 19.71 -15.53 18.34
N PHE A 930 18.61 -16.12 17.89
CA PHE A 930 18.58 -17.19 16.88
C PHE A 930 17.89 -16.74 15.58
N ASP A 931 18.18 -15.50 15.17
CA ASP A 931 17.88 -14.95 13.85
C ASP A 931 16.39 -15.04 13.43
N ALA A 932 15.46 -14.80 14.37
CA ALA A 932 14.05 -14.62 14.03
C ALA A 932 13.85 -13.43 13.07
N ALA A 933 12.76 -13.48 12.28
CA ALA A 933 12.38 -12.37 11.41
C ALA A 933 12.19 -11.07 12.18
N ASP A 934 12.70 -9.95 11.63
CA ASP A 934 12.46 -8.62 12.21
C ASP A 934 10.96 -8.31 12.08
N PRO A 935 10.21 -8.15 13.19
CA PRO A 935 8.79 -7.86 13.13
C PRO A 935 8.48 -6.51 12.49
N ASN A 936 9.46 -5.63 12.22
CA ASN A 936 9.26 -4.32 11.60
C ASN A 936 9.37 -4.35 10.06
N GLY A 937 10.01 -5.36 9.47
CA GLY A 937 10.29 -5.43 8.03
C GLY A 937 9.80 -6.71 7.37
N VAL A 938 9.66 -6.69 6.04
CA VAL A 938 9.36 -7.89 5.26
C VAL A 938 10.57 -8.82 5.26
N THR A 939 10.46 -9.99 5.88
CA THR A 939 11.56 -10.96 5.93
C THR A 939 11.24 -12.17 5.03
N ALA A 940 11.73 -12.16 3.78
CA ALA A 940 11.53 -13.27 2.84
C ALA A 940 12.64 -14.34 2.92
N VAL A 941 13.84 -13.95 3.35
CA VAL A 941 14.96 -14.82 3.70
C VAL A 941 15.50 -14.33 5.03
N ARG A 942 15.66 -15.22 6.02
CA ARG A 942 16.27 -14.88 7.31
C ARG A 942 17.80 -14.94 7.18
N ASN A 943 18.51 -14.19 8.02
CA ASN A 943 19.94 -14.42 8.21
C ASN A 943 20.13 -15.75 8.95
N GLU A 944 21.24 -16.43 8.72
CA GLU A 944 21.69 -17.52 9.60
C GLU A 944 23.03 -17.13 10.22
N THR A 945 23.07 -16.98 11.54
CA THR A 945 24.32 -16.72 12.27
C THR A 945 24.67 -17.90 13.17
N THR A 946 25.97 -18.21 13.25
CA THR A 946 26.52 -19.18 14.23
C THR A 946 27.50 -18.44 15.11
N VAL A 947 27.05 -18.04 16.30
CA VAL A 947 27.81 -17.17 17.22
C VAL A 947 27.89 -17.78 18.62
N ALA A 948 29.01 -17.57 19.32
CA ALA A 948 29.25 -18.15 20.65
C ALA A 948 28.12 -17.88 21.68
N PRO A 949 27.44 -16.73 21.71
CA PRO A 949 26.27 -16.51 22.57
C PRO A 949 25.12 -17.51 22.37
N GLN A 950 24.89 -18.04 21.16
CA GLN A 950 23.87 -19.08 20.91
C GLN A 950 24.25 -20.40 21.61
N SER A 951 25.51 -20.81 21.54
CA SER A 951 26.01 -21.99 22.27
C SER A 951 25.92 -21.78 23.79
N LEU A 952 26.27 -20.59 24.28
CA LEU A 952 26.14 -20.25 25.70
C LEU A 952 24.68 -20.24 26.17
N PHE A 953 23.74 -19.82 25.33
CA PHE A 953 22.30 -19.91 25.63
C PHE A 953 21.88 -21.36 25.85
N LEU A 954 22.24 -22.29 24.96
CA LEU A 954 21.88 -23.70 25.11
C LEU A 954 22.47 -24.33 26.39
N MET A 955 23.68 -23.92 26.78
CA MET A 955 24.32 -24.40 28.00
C MET A 955 23.72 -23.82 29.31
N ASN A 956 23.13 -22.62 29.28
CA ASN A 956 22.82 -21.89 30.52
C ASN A 956 21.34 -21.51 30.69
N ASN A 957 20.57 -21.38 29.60
CA ASN A 957 19.21 -20.85 29.68
C ASN A 957 18.25 -21.83 30.41
N PRO A 958 17.37 -21.34 31.31
CA PRO A 958 16.43 -22.19 32.04
C PRO A 958 15.53 -23.04 31.14
N LEU A 959 15.11 -22.56 29.96
CA LEU A 959 14.32 -23.34 29.00
C LEU A 959 14.97 -24.69 28.67
N VAL A 960 16.27 -24.67 28.33
CA VAL A 960 17.02 -25.87 27.96
C VAL A 960 17.30 -26.74 29.18
N ARG A 961 17.69 -26.13 30.31
CA ARG A 961 17.98 -26.85 31.56
C ARG A 961 16.77 -27.57 32.14
N ASP A 962 15.59 -26.95 32.06
CA ASP A 962 14.31 -27.53 32.50
C ASP A 962 13.83 -28.62 31.54
N SER A 963 14.01 -28.45 30.23
CA SER A 963 13.70 -29.50 29.24
C SER A 963 14.63 -30.70 29.38
N ALA A 964 15.92 -30.49 29.63
CA ALA A 964 16.88 -31.55 29.95
C ALA A 964 16.52 -32.28 31.26
N LEU A 965 16.07 -31.54 32.29
CA LEU A 965 15.64 -32.13 33.56
C LEU A 965 14.38 -32.99 33.39
N GLU A 966 13.39 -32.52 32.64
CA GLU A 966 12.16 -33.28 32.43
C GLU A 966 12.38 -34.50 31.53
N LEU A 967 13.23 -34.40 30.51
CA LEU A 967 13.69 -35.56 29.74
C LEU A 967 14.39 -36.58 30.65
N ALA A 968 15.32 -36.13 31.50
CA ALA A 968 16.03 -36.99 32.45
C ALA A 968 15.08 -37.68 33.46
N ARG A 969 14.06 -36.98 33.97
CA ARG A 969 13.02 -37.57 34.83
C ARG A 969 12.24 -38.67 34.09
N ARG A 970 11.79 -38.39 32.86
CA ARG A 970 11.00 -39.33 32.06
C ARG A 970 11.79 -40.59 31.68
N LEU A 971 13.08 -40.45 31.38
CA LEU A 971 13.98 -41.58 31.12
C LEU A 971 14.25 -42.38 32.40
N THR A 972 14.69 -41.72 33.49
CA THR A 972 15.03 -42.43 34.74
C THR A 972 13.83 -43.07 35.43
N ALA A 973 12.60 -42.57 35.19
CA ALA A 973 11.36 -43.21 35.65
C ALA A 973 11.07 -44.58 34.98
N ARG A 974 11.75 -44.95 33.89
CA ARG A 974 11.64 -46.28 33.25
C ARG A 974 12.56 -47.34 33.89
N GLN A 975 13.30 -46.98 34.94
CA GLN A 975 13.99 -47.94 35.80
C GLN A 975 13.07 -48.40 36.93
N THR A 976 13.12 -49.70 37.23
CA THR A 976 12.36 -50.31 38.34
C THR A 976 13.32 -50.88 39.37
N ALA A 977 12.95 -50.81 40.65
CA ALA A 977 13.80 -51.22 41.76
C ALA A 977 13.95 -52.75 41.91
N ASP A 978 13.11 -53.51 41.21
CA ASP A 978 13.00 -54.97 41.20
C ASP A 978 13.68 -55.63 39.98
N GLY A 979 14.44 -54.87 39.19
CA GLY A 979 15.29 -55.39 38.12
C GLY A 979 14.61 -55.68 36.79
N GLY A 980 13.35 -55.27 36.62
CA GLY A 980 12.59 -55.37 35.36
C GLY A 980 12.67 -54.13 34.44
N GLY A 981 13.23 -53.01 34.93
CA GLY A 981 13.37 -51.76 34.18
C GLY A 981 14.62 -51.68 33.29
N LEU A 982 14.71 -50.59 32.52
CA LEU A 982 15.77 -50.41 31.51
C LEU A 982 17.16 -50.17 32.11
N THR A 983 18.19 -50.80 31.54
CA THR A 983 19.60 -50.53 31.90
C THR A 983 20.05 -49.13 31.45
N ASP A 984 21.17 -48.64 31.98
CA ASP A 984 21.70 -47.33 31.59
C ASP A 984 22.00 -47.24 30.09
N ASP A 985 22.59 -48.29 29.50
CA ASP A 985 22.80 -48.41 28.05
C ASP A 985 21.47 -48.34 27.27
N GLN A 986 20.41 -49.01 27.75
CA GLN A 986 19.08 -48.95 27.13
C GLN A 986 18.45 -47.56 27.24
N LEU A 987 18.66 -46.85 28.36
CA LEU A 987 18.24 -45.46 28.52
C LEU A 987 19.05 -44.50 27.63
N VAL A 988 20.34 -44.75 27.40
CA VAL A 988 21.16 -43.98 26.46
C VAL A 988 20.67 -44.18 25.02
N VAL A 989 20.33 -45.42 24.64
CA VAL A 989 19.69 -45.70 23.34
C VAL A 989 18.37 -44.93 23.20
N GLU A 990 17.50 -44.98 24.21
CA GLU A 990 16.22 -44.25 24.18
C GLU A 990 16.43 -42.73 24.08
N ALA A 991 17.38 -42.17 24.84
CA ALA A 991 17.73 -40.74 24.79
C ALA A 991 18.19 -40.30 23.39
N HIS A 992 19.09 -41.06 22.75
CA HIS A 992 19.51 -40.79 21.38
C HIS A 992 18.36 -40.93 20.37
N ARG A 993 17.48 -41.93 20.54
CA ARG A 993 16.32 -42.11 19.66
C ARG A 993 15.34 -40.96 19.77
N GLN A 994 15.09 -40.47 20.98
CA GLN A 994 14.14 -39.40 21.27
C GLN A 994 14.67 -37.99 20.90
N VAL A 995 15.99 -37.77 20.96
CA VAL A 995 16.61 -36.45 20.70
C VAL A 995 17.20 -36.34 19.29
N LEU A 996 17.97 -37.35 18.85
CA LEU A 996 18.71 -37.37 17.58
C LEU A 996 18.05 -38.25 16.51
N GLY A 997 16.97 -38.96 16.85
CA GLY A 997 16.27 -39.84 15.92
C GLY A 997 17.03 -41.11 15.54
N ARG A 998 18.14 -41.47 16.21
CA ARG A 998 18.93 -42.69 15.95
C ARG A 998 19.31 -43.42 17.24
N ILE A 999 19.81 -44.64 17.11
CA ILE A 999 20.46 -45.33 18.23
C ILE A 999 21.86 -44.76 18.49
N ALA A 1000 22.35 -44.99 19.71
CA ALA A 1000 23.74 -44.79 20.09
C ALA A 1000 24.67 -45.71 19.27
N THR A 1001 25.86 -45.24 18.93
CA THR A 1001 26.98 -46.10 18.53
C THR A 1001 27.66 -46.70 19.75
N GLU A 1002 28.43 -47.78 19.59
CA GLU A 1002 29.20 -48.41 20.69
C GLU A 1002 30.21 -47.44 21.36
N ALA A 1003 30.75 -46.49 20.58
CA ALA A 1003 31.61 -45.43 21.11
C ALA A 1003 30.81 -44.49 22.04
N GLU A 1004 29.67 -43.99 21.56
CA GLU A 1004 28.79 -43.11 22.35
C GLU A 1004 28.18 -43.80 23.57
N LEU A 1005 27.87 -45.10 23.49
CA LEU A 1005 27.47 -45.89 24.67
C LEU A 1005 28.57 -45.91 25.73
N THR A 1006 29.82 -46.10 25.29
CA THR A 1006 30.98 -46.14 26.20
C THR A 1006 31.25 -44.76 26.82
N GLU A 1007 31.27 -43.70 26.01
CA GLU A 1007 31.40 -42.32 26.47
C GLU A 1007 30.27 -41.91 27.43
N ALA A 1008 29.02 -42.33 27.16
CA ALA A 1008 27.88 -42.07 28.03
C ALA A 1008 27.99 -42.79 29.38
N ARG A 1009 28.45 -44.05 29.43
CA ARG A 1009 28.70 -44.75 30.70
C ARG A 1009 29.75 -44.02 31.54
N ASP A 1010 30.88 -43.66 30.92
CA ASP A 1010 31.98 -42.97 31.60
C ASP A 1010 31.54 -41.60 32.12
N PHE A 1011 30.78 -40.84 31.30
CA PHE A 1011 30.20 -39.55 31.70
C PHE A 1011 29.21 -39.70 32.87
N LEU A 1012 28.26 -40.64 32.79
CA LEU A 1012 27.24 -40.86 33.82
C LEU A 1012 27.86 -41.33 35.14
N ALA A 1013 28.91 -42.16 35.09
CA ALA A 1013 29.67 -42.59 36.26
C ALA A 1013 30.43 -41.40 36.89
N MET A 1014 31.14 -40.62 36.08
CA MET A 1014 31.85 -39.41 36.52
C MET A 1014 30.87 -38.41 37.16
N ALA A 1015 29.79 -38.03 36.47
CA ALA A 1015 28.87 -36.99 36.90
C ALA A 1015 28.16 -37.32 38.24
N GLN A 1016 27.92 -38.60 38.54
CA GLN A 1016 27.38 -39.04 39.84
C GLN A 1016 28.36 -38.83 41.03
N THR A 1017 29.67 -38.71 40.76
CA THR A 1017 30.68 -38.42 41.78
C THR A 1017 30.91 -36.92 41.99
N ILE A 1018 30.72 -36.08 40.96
CA ILE A 1018 30.98 -34.62 40.99
C ILE A 1018 29.70 -33.85 41.35
N SER A 1019 28.90 -34.36 42.29
CA SER A 1019 27.63 -33.71 42.64
C SER A 1019 27.85 -32.34 43.29
N ALA A 1020 27.19 -31.31 42.76
CA ALA A 1020 27.21 -29.95 43.31
C ALA A 1020 26.61 -29.85 44.72
N ASP A 1021 25.82 -30.85 45.14
CA ASP A 1021 25.33 -31.02 46.50
C ASP A 1021 25.89 -32.32 47.09
N PRO A 1022 26.91 -32.25 47.98
CA PRO A 1022 27.46 -33.42 48.66
C PRO A 1022 26.46 -34.16 49.57
N SER A 1023 25.35 -33.51 49.96
CA SER A 1023 24.30 -34.12 50.79
C SER A 1023 23.22 -34.85 49.97
N ALA A 1024 23.25 -34.72 48.64
CA ALA A 1024 22.27 -35.35 47.75
C ALA A 1024 22.33 -36.89 47.82
N ASN A 1025 21.15 -37.50 48.01
CA ASN A 1025 21.01 -38.96 47.98
C ASN A 1025 21.33 -39.54 46.58
N VAL A 1026 21.52 -40.85 46.51
CA VAL A 1026 21.93 -41.54 45.25
C VAL A 1026 20.97 -41.23 44.10
N THR A 1027 19.65 -41.23 44.35
CA THR A 1027 18.63 -40.92 43.35
C THR A 1027 18.74 -39.50 42.81
N ALA A 1028 18.97 -38.51 43.68
CA ALA A 1028 19.14 -37.12 43.29
C ALA A 1028 20.45 -36.89 42.50
N ARG A 1029 21.56 -37.51 42.93
CA ARG A 1029 22.84 -37.48 42.18
C ARG A 1029 22.72 -38.13 40.81
N ARG A 1030 22.02 -39.25 40.72
CA ARG A 1030 21.72 -39.93 39.45
C ARG A 1030 20.86 -39.05 38.53
N LEU A 1031 19.81 -38.42 39.03
CA LEU A 1031 18.97 -37.51 38.23
C LEU A 1031 19.78 -36.30 37.71
N SER A 1032 20.67 -35.73 38.53
CA SER A 1032 21.55 -34.62 38.13
C SER A 1032 22.56 -35.02 37.03
N ALA A 1033 23.12 -36.24 37.12
CA ALA A 1033 23.97 -36.79 36.05
C ALA A 1033 23.20 -36.97 34.75
N TRP A 1034 21.98 -37.54 34.81
CA TRP A 1034 21.11 -37.69 33.63
C TRP A 1034 20.63 -36.35 33.07
N GLN A 1035 20.35 -35.34 33.89
CA GLN A 1035 20.05 -33.98 33.42
C GLN A 1035 21.22 -33.42 32.61
N SER A 1036 22.45 -33.53 33.13
CA SER A 1036 23.66 -33.07 32.45
C SER A 1036 23.88 -33.80 31.12
N TYR A 1037 23.64 -35.12 31.08
CA TYR A 1037 23.74 -35.93 29.86
C TYR A 1037 22.68 -35.52 28.82
N CYS A 1038 21.42 -35.41 29.24
CA CYS A 1038 20.34 -34.93 28.37
C CYS A 1038 20.62 -33.53 27.82
N GLN A 1039 21.18 -32.64 28.65
CA GLN A 1039 21.55 -31.30 28.20
C GLN A 1039 22.67 -31.34 27.16
N ALA A 1040 23.68 -32.20 27.31
CA ALA A 1040 24.73 -32.36 26.30
C ALA A 1040 24.17 -32.77 24.93
N LEU A 1041 23.18 -33.68 24.89
CA LEU A 1041 22.49 -34.06 23.66
C LEU A 1041 21.71 -32.90 23.03
N LEU A 1042 20.96 -32.14 23.84
CA LEU A 1042 20.19 -30.97 23.38
C LEU A 1042 21.08 -29.78 22.95
N CYS A 1043 22.35 -29.76 23.36
CA CYS A 1043 23.35 -28.78 22.92
C CYS A 1043 24.16 -29.24 21.69
N SER A 1044 23.95 -30.47 21.20
CA SER A 1044 24.74 -31.05 20.11
C SER A 1044 24.41 -30.44 18.74
N ASN A 1045 25.38 -30.44 17.83
CA ASN A 1045 25.14 -30.03 16.44
C ASN A 1045 24.11 -30.96 15.75
N GLU A 1046 24.10 -32.26 16.05
CA GLU A 1046 23.11 -33.18 15.45
C GLU A 1046 21.67 -32.91 15.93
N PHE A 1047 21.49 -32.32 17.13
CA PHE A 1047 20.18 -31.82 17.53
C PHE A 1047 19.77 -30.54 16.76
N LEU A 1048 20.71 -29.61 16.54
CA LEU A 1048 20.45 -28.29 15.94
C LEU A 1048 20.34 -28.29 14.41
N TYR A 1049 20.76 -29.36 13.74
CA TYR A 1049 20.65 -29.54 12.29
C TYR A 1049 19.61 -30.61 11.96
N VAL A 1050 19.05 -30.51 10.74
CA VAL A 1050 17.97 -31.39 10.27
C VAL A 1050 18.46 -32.80 9.91
N GLU A 1051 19.72 -32.91 9.47
CA GLU A 1051 20.31 -34.06 8.74
C GLU A 1051 20.99 -35.14 9.60
#